data_AF-A0A6J2KF75-F1
#
_entry.id   AF-A0A6J2KF75-F1
#
_cell.length_a   1.000
_cell.length_b   1.000
_cell.length_c   1.000
_cell.angle_alpha   90.00
_cell.angle_beta   90.00
_cell.angle_gamma   90.00
#
_symmetry.space_group_name_H-M   'P 1'
#
loop_
_entity.id
_entity.type
_entity.pdbx_description
1 polymer ?
#
loop_
_entity_poly.entity_id
_entity_poly.type
_entity_poly.pdbx_seq_one_letter_code
_entity_poly.pdbx_strand_id
1 'polypeptide(L)'
;MATSAVWLTLALTGVMQCVHITVRNPRQIFIQHSNPAQTPIRISGAGARFVKVASVNQPADRLPVFGYGFSNPPPPLGSGEDPATQTCGLSPPFCSKSKYRSIDGSCNNLLRPVWGMPQTPYGRLVPYNYGDGVSAWPISRSGNPLPNPRDISLRLFPDRQLIDPIWNLNAQQWGQIITHDMSLTAGIAQSHADRITCCDNNGLLALDATTNPFCAPILVPPNDPVHSPQGTQCMNFVRTTSTRDRGCTPPNAPAEPLTTVTAYMDLSLVYGSSAGQANPIRAGAGGRLLTILRKGQEWPPQDPNVTLTCESAKSPNEPCYLAGDIRVNQNPQLTVLQIILLREHNRIADTLSRLNPHWDDETLFQEARRIHIAEIQHINYYEYLPIFLGFENMVKNKLIYPGAHGYVNDYNPNVDPTILDEHATAAFRHFHTLIRGYLKLISERRALVGAVRMSDWFNRPLLLEINDSFNNLARGLTVQEQDFSDQFWDTEITQFMFKRNNTFGGDLRATDIQRGRDHGLGTYAVTRAACGLPVPKSFRDMQDFMSTENVKILRGLYESSEDVDLVVGGSLERNVPGAQAGPTFLCILTEQFYRTRVGDRYFFENGADRDTAFTPSQLETIRSGASMARLLCDNADGINSMQPRAFQQISPGNQVVSCDDLPAVDLSLWQDASGLFK
;
A
#
# COMPACT_ATOMS: atom_id res chain seq x y z
N MET A 1 -10.45 -20.69 -45.68
CA MET A 1 -9.40 -21.63 -46.14
C MET A 1 -8.45 -20.90 -47.06
N ALA A 2 -7.21 -20.74 -46.60
CA ALA A 2 -5.97 -20.63 -47.37
C ALA A 2 -4.85 -20.59 -46.32
N THR A 3 -4.51 -21.75 -45.75
CA THR A 3 -3.33 -21.88 -44.88
C THR A 3 -2.09 -21.72 -45.75
N SER A 4 -1.49 -20.53 -45.75
CA SER A 4 -0.19 -20.31 -46.37
C SER A 4 0.85 -21.11 -45.59
N ALA A 5 1.19 -22.29 -46.08
CA ALA A 5 2.29 -23.08 -45.54
C ALA A 5 3.61 -22.35 -45.83
N VAL A 6 4.25 -21.83 -44.79
CA VAL A 6 5.59 -21.23 -44.90
C VAL A 6 6.61 -22.36 -44.78
N TRP A 7 7.26 -22.69 -45.90
CA TRP A 7 8.34 -23.68 -45.93
C TRP A 7 9.67 -22.99 -45.61
N LEU A 8 10.31 -23.39 -44.51
CA LEU A 8 11.63 -22.93 -44.11
C LEU A 8 12.60 -24.10 -44.17
N THR A 9 13.71 -23.94 -44.88
CA THR A 9 14.78 -24.96 -44.91
C THR A 9 15.97 -24.45 -44.11
N LEU A 10 16.39 -25.22 -43.11
CA LEU A 10 17.57 -24.91 -42.29
C LEU A 10 18.72 -25.83 -42.70
N ALA A 11 19.86 -25.27 -43.09
CA ALA A 11 21.07 -26.03 -43.32
C ALA A 11 22.09 -25.70 -42.21
N LEU A 12 22.46 -26.71 -41.42
CA LEU A 12 23.52 -26.64 -40.42
C LEU A 12 24.78 -27.28 -41.00
N THR A 13 25.85 -26.52 -41.15
CA THR A 13 27.15 -27.03 -41.59
C THR A 13 28.06 -27.17 -40.38
N GLY A 14 27.96 -28.27 -39.63
CA GLY A 14 28.78 -28.52 -38.43
C GLY A 14 28.21 -29.58 -37.50
N VAL A 15 29.01 -30.02 -36.53
CA VAL A 15 28.67 -31.06 -35.54
C VAL A 15 27.46 -30.60 -34.69
N MET A 16 26.50 -31.51 -34.49
CA MET A 16 25.18 -31.26 -33.87
C MET A 16 25.21 -30.27 -32.68
N GLN A 17 24.46 -29.18 -32.81
CA GLN A 17 24.13 -28.25 -31.73
C GLN A 17 22.61 -28.02 -31.67
N CYS A 18 22.07 -27.85 -30.46
CA CYS A 18 20.63 -27.67 -30.23
C CYS A 18 20.15 -26.33 -30.82
N VAL A 19 19.13 -26.38 -31.68
CA VAL A 19 18.44 -25.20 -32.22
C VAL A 19 17.02 -25.22 -31.69
N HIS A 20 16.65 -24.19 -30.92
CA HIS A 20 15.27 -24.00 -30.47
C HIS A 20 14.52 -23.08 -31.42
N ILE A 21 13.38 -23.57 -31.93
CA ILE A 21 12.49 -22.82 -32.82
C ILE A 21 11.17 -22.57 -32.09
N THR A 22 10.80 -21.30 -31.96
CA THR A 22 9.54 -20.91 -31.33
C THR A 22 8.70 -20.10 -32.30
N VAL A 23 7.44 -20.50 -32.51
CA VAL A 23 6.48 -19.81 -33.38
C VAL A 23 5.45 -19.12 -32.49
N ARG A 24 5.48 -17.78 -32.42
CA ARG A 24 4.54 -16.99 -31.59
C ARG A 24 3.32 -16.47 -32.38
N ASN A 25 3.36 -16.42 -33.72
CA ASN A 25 2.27 -15.99 -34.63
C ASN A 25 2.66 -16.35 -36.10
N PRO A 26 1.77 -16.39 -37.13
CA PRO A 26 2.15 -16.79 -38.50
C PRO A 26 2.97 -15.72 -39.24
N ARG A 27 3.40 -14.65 -38.55
CA ARG A 27 4.20 -13.54 -39.12
C ARG A 27 5.64 -13.45 -38.60
N GLN A 28 6.02 -14.21 -37.56
CA GLN A 28 7.38 -14.17 -37.01
C GLN A 28 7.82 -15.53 -36.45
N ILE A 29 9.02 -15.95 -36.82
CA ILE A 29 9.69 -17.18 -36.33
C ILE A 29 10.99 -16.75 -35.64
N PHE A 30 11.21 -17.24 -34.42
CA PHE A 30 12.45 -16.98 -33.69
C PHE A 30 13.29 -18.24 -33.62
N ILE A 31 14.57 -18.09 -33.96
CA ILE A 31 15.57 -19.16 -33.90
C ILE A 31 16.66 -18.74 -32.93
N GLN A 32 16.80 -19.48 -31.85
CA GLN A 32 17.81 -19.24 -30.84
C GLN A 32 18.97 -20.21 -31.05
N HIS A 33 20.18 -19.68 -31.19
CA HIS A 33 21.38 -20.46 -31.50
C HIS A 33 22.52 -20.15 -30.52
N SER A 34 23.08 -21.21 -29.95
CA SER A 34 24.06 -21.15 -28.87
C SER A 34 25.49 -20.83 -29.32
N ASN A 35 25.84 -20.83 -30.62
CA ASN A 35 27.22 -20.49 -31.01
C ASN A 35 27.37 -20.03 -32.48
N PRO A 36 26.91 -18.81 -32.85
CA PRO A 36 26.86 -18.35 -34.25
C PRO A 36 28.22 -18.24 -34.92
N ALA A 37 29.31 -18.15 -34.14
CA ALA A 37 30.67 -17.96 -34.65
C ALA A 37 31.27 -19.25 -35.22
N GLN A 38 30.81 -20.42 -34.77
CA GLN A 38 31.33 -21.72 -35.21
C GLN A 38 30.43 -22.45 -36.20
N THR A 39 29.12 -22.15 -36.22
CA THR A 39 28.16 -22.83 -37.10
C THR A 39 27.11 -21.83 -37.60
N PRO A 40 27.39 -21.11 -38.70
CA PRO A 40 26.47 -20.09 -39.18
C PRO A 40 25.16 -20.73 -39.68
N ILE A 41 24.03 -20.30 -39.12
CA ILE A 41 22.71 -20.70 -39.61
C ILE A 41 22.40 -19.89 -40.88
N ARG A 42 22.31 -20.58 -42.03
CA ARG A 42 21.78 -19.99 -43.26
C ARG A 42 20.31 -20.34 -43.42
N ILE A 43 19.48 -19.30 -43.56
CA ILE A 43 18.03 -19.43 -43.77
C ILE A 43 17.72 -18.97 -45.19
N SER A 44 17.00 -19.80 -45.95
CA SER A 44 16.62 -19.48 -47.34
C SER A 44 15.19 -19.93 -47.64
N GLY A 45 14.60 -19.38 -48.70
CA GLY A 45 13.20 -19.60 -49.09
C GLY A 45 12.29 -18.39 -48.84
N ALA A 46 11.04 -18.47 -49.32
CA ALA A 46 10.08 -17.34 -49.29
C ALA A 46 9.74 -16.83 -47.87
N GLY A 47 9.94 -17.66 -46.84
CA GLY A 47 9.74 -17.33 -45.43
C GLY A 47 10.91 -16.67 -44.72
N ALA A 48 12.11 -16.61 -45.33
CA ALA A 48 13.35 -16.22 -44.65
C ALA A 48 13.31 -14.81 -44.05
N ARG A 49 12.60 -13.87 -44.69
CA ARG A 49 12.45 -12.49 -44.20
C ARG A 49 11.69 -12.36 -42.87
N PHE A 50 10.95 -13.40 -42.46
CA PHE A 50 10.15 -13.40 -41.24
C PHE A 50 10.90 -14.03 -40.04
N VAL A 51 12.17 -14.39 -40.23
CA VAL A 51 12.98 -15.06 -39.20
C VAL A 51 13.98 -14.09 -38.58
N LYS A 52 14.02 -14.04 -37.25
CA LYS A 52 15.11 -13.40 -36.49
C LYS A 52 15.94 -14.46 -35.77
N VAL A 53 17.24 -14.45 -36.03
CA VAL A 53 18.22 -15.32 -35.36
C VAL A 53 18.88 -14.54 -34.22
N ALA A 54 18.83 -15.08 -33.00
CA ALA A 54 19.50 -14.49 -31.84
C ALA A 54 20.61 -15.42 -31.35
N SER A 55 21.79 -14.87 -31.08
CA SER A 55 22.95 -15.59 -30.59
C SER A 55 23.07 -15.57 -29.08
N VAL A 56 23.28 -16.74 -28.47
CA VAL A 56 23.57 -16.86 -27.04
C VAL A 56 25.04 -17.24 -26.89
N ASN A 57 25.95 -16.26 -26.89
CA ASN A 57 27.28 -16.40 -26.28
C ASN A 57 28.04 -15.07 -26.30
N GLN A 58 28.14 -14.43 -25.15
CA GLN A 58 29.43 -14.02 -24.58
C GLN A 58 29.31 -13.75 -23.07
N PRO A 59 30.27 -14.22 -22.26
CA PRO A 59 30.42 -13.82 -20.86
C PRO A 59 30.96 -12.39 -20.78
N ALA A 60 30.50 -11.69 -19.75
CA ALA A 60 30.89 -10.35 -19.28
C ALA A 60 32.21 -9.76 -19.83
N ASP A 61 32.17 -9.20 -21.03
CA ASP A 61 32.98 -8.02 -21.35
C ASP A 61 32.12 -6.80 -21.06
N ARG A 62 32.60 -5.98 -20.13
CA ARG A 62 32.05 -4.68 -19.77
C ARG A 62 31.95 -3.84 -21.04
N LEU A 63 30.77 -3.84 -21.67
CA LEU A 63 30.34 -2.69 -22.46
C LEU A 63 30.47 -1.48 -21.54
N PRO A 64 31.07 -0.36 -21.99
CA PRO A 64 31.03 0.84 -21.19
C PRO A 64 29.56 1.11 -20.93
N VAL A 65 29.21 1.14 -19.64
CA VAL A 65 28.04 1.87 -19.19
C VAL A 65 28.14 3.19 -19.93
N PHE A 66 27.26 3.45 -20.90
CA PHE A 66 27.04 4.83 -21.31
C PHE A 66 26.61 5.50 -20.02
N GLY A 67 27.56 6.23 -19.44
CA GLY A 67 27.38 6.94 -18.21
C GLY A 67 26.29 7.97 -18.43
N TYR A 68 25.05 7.58 -18.16
CA TYR A 68 24.19 8.46 -17.40
C TYR A 68 24.77 8.48 -15.99
N GLY A 69 25.87 9.23 -15.85
CA GLY A 69 26.31 9.68 -14.55
C GLY A 69 25.26 10.63 -14.03
N PHE A 70 24.21 10.09 -13.39
CA PHE A 70 23.38 10.86 -12.49
C PHE A 70 24.15 10.98 -11.16
N SER A 71 25.29 11.68 -11.21
CA SER A 71 25.79 12.37 -10.04
C SER A 71 25.16 13.76 -10.06
N ASN A 72 23.90 13.86 -9.67
CA ASN A 72 23.41 15.16 -9.23
C ASN A 72 24.12 15.46 -7.90
N PRO A 73 24.78 16.62 -7.77
CA PRO A 73 25.36 17.01 -6.49
C PRO A 73 24.24 17.08 -5.44
N PRO A 74 24.54 16.81 -4.15
CA PRO A 74 23.60 17.15 -3.10
C PRO A 74 23.27 18.65 -3.23
N PRO A 75 21.98 19.03 -3.15
CA PRO A 75 21.62 20.42 -3.23
C PRO A 75 22.15 21.16 -2.00
N PRO A 76 22.26 22.50 -2.09
CA PRO A 76 22.68 23.30 -0.95
C PRO A 76 21.77 23.04 0.26
N LEU A 77 22.38 23.06 1.45
CA LEU A 77 21.66 23.08 2.73
C LEU A 77 20.55 24.15 2.68
N GLY A 78 19.29 23.73 2.82
CA GLY A 78 18.12 24.63 2.86
C GLY A 78 17.15 24.56 1.66
N SER A 79 17.31 23.63 0.71
CA SER A 79 16.45 23.53 -0.48
C SER A 79 15.09 22.83 -0.29
N GLY A 80 14.77 22.30 0.89
CA GLY A 80 13.42 21.87 1.25
C GLY A 80 12.86 20.62 0.54
N GLU A 81 13.56 20.03 -0.44
CA GLU A 81 13.15 18.79 -1.11
C GLU A 81 14.31 17.77 -1.18
N ASP A 82 14.06 16.52 -0.77
CA ASP A 82 15.05 15.42 -0.75
C ASP A 82 15.44 15.02 -2.18
N PRO A 83 16.73 15.02 -2.58
CA PRO A 83 17.19 14.64 -3.92
C PRO A 83 16.70 13.27 -4.39
N ALA A 84 16.44 12.34 -3.46
CA ALA A 84 15.88 11.03 -3.79
C ALA A 84 14.51 11.16 -4.47
N THR A 85 13.74 12.20 -4.15
CA THR A 85 12.41 12.50 -4.70
C THR A 85 12.44 13.03 -6.14
N GLN A 86 13.62 13.27 -6.72
CA GLN A 86 13.77 13.74 -8.11
C GLN A 86 14.16 12.61 -9.09
N THR A 87 14.15 11.36 -8.63
CA THR A 87 14.60 10.19 -9.40
C THR A 87 13.46 9.17 -9.56
N CYS A 88 13.64 8.13 -10.38
CA CYS A 88 12.69 7.01 -10.48
C CYS A 88 13.28 5.71 -9.91
N GLY A 89 13.94 5.81 -8.75
CA GLY A 89 14.70 4.74 -8.13
C GLY A 89 16.13 4.68 -8.67
N LEU A 90 17.09 5.00 -7.82
CA LEU A 90 18.51 4.84 -8.14
C LEU A 90 19.00 3.50 -7.59
N SER A 91 19.45 2.61 -8.48
CA SER A 91 20.06 1.37 -8.04
C SER A 91 21.32 1.67 -7.24
N PRO A 92 21.51 1.08 -6.05
CA PRO A 92 22.80 1.11 -5.40
C PRO A 92 23.85 0.45 -6.32
N PRO A 93 25.11 0.96 -6.29
CA PRO A 93 26.17 0.46 -7.18
C PRO A 93 26.59 -0.98 -6.84
N PHE A 94 26.42 -1.40 -5.60
CA PHE A 94 26.64 -2.75 -5.12
C PHE A 94 25.73 -3.04 -3.92
N CYS A 95 25.41 -4.32 -3.71
CA CYS A 95 24.71 -4.78 -2.52
C CYS A 95 25.63 -5.70 -1.72
N SER A 96 25.91 -5.33 -0.47
CA SER A 96 26.50 -6.24 0.51
C SER A 96 25.39 -7.04 1.20
N LYS A 97 25.71 -8.29 1.57
CA LYS A 97 24.86 -9.01 2.51
C LYS A 97 24.89 -8.27 3.85
N SER A 98 23.70 -8.02 4.39
CA SER A 98 23.50 -7.36 5.69
C SER A 98 22.45 -8.13 6.48
N LYS A 99 22.67 -8.23 7.79
CA LYS A 99 21.69 -8.76 8.75
C LYS A 99 20.40 -7.94 8.79
N TYR A 100 20.50 -6.63 8.58
CA TYR A 100 19.39 -5.69 8.68
C TYR A 100 18.96 -5.16 7.32
N ARG A 101 17.66 -4.86 7.21
CA ARG A 101 17.06 -4.16 6.06
C ARG A 101 17.64 -2.75 5.98
N SER A 102 17.88 -2.23 4.77
CA SER A 102 18.07 -0.79 4.61
C SER A 102 16.77 -0.05 4.95
N ILE A 103 16.87 1.27 5.16
CA ILE A 103 15.69 2.12 5.41
C ILE A 103 14.84 2.28 4.14
N ASP A 104 15.48 2.33 2.97
CA ASP A 104 14.83 2.50 1.67
C ASP A 104 14.45 1.18 0.97
N GLY A 105 14.57 0.05 1.65
CA GLY A 105 14.28 -1.27 1.08
C GLY A 105 15.26 -1.77 0.01
N SER A 106 16.27 -0.96 -0.36
CA SER A 106 17.32 -1.36 -1.31
C SER A 106 18.05 -2.64 -0.88
N CYS A 107 18.54 -3.38 -1.87
CA CYS A 107 19.30 -4.62 -1.63
C CYS A 107 18.52 -5.73 -0.87
N ASN A 108 17.21 -5.63 -0.72
CA ASN A 108 16.39 -6.78 -0.34
C ASN A 108 16.56 -7.89 -1.38
N ASN A 109 16.28 -7.59 -2.65
CA ASN A 109 16.63 -8.47 -3.75
C ASN A 109 18.06 -8.18 -4.25
N LEU A 110 18.98 -9.12 -4.02
CA LEU A 110 20.40 -8.97 -4.40
C LEU A 110 20.64 -9.00 -5.92
N LEU A 111 19.70 -9.55 -6.71
CA LEU A 111 19.79 -9.60 -8.17
C LEU A 111 19.14 -8.38 -8.85
N ARG A 112 18.18 -7.75 -8.16
CA ARG A 112 17.43 -6.57 -8.60
C ARG A 112 17.31 -5.58 -7.44
N PRO A 113 18.39 -4.85 -7.12
CA PRO A 113 18.46 -4.03 -5.91
C PRO A 113 17.39 -2.94 -5.76
N VAL A 114 16.77 -2.52 -6.87
CA VAL A 114 15.72 -1.48 -6.93
C VAL A 114 14.31 -1.99 -6.63
N TRP A 115 14.09 -3.30 -6.62
CA TRP A 115 12.76 -3.84 -6.39
C TRP A 115 12.26 -3.52 -4.98
N GLY A 116 11.07 -2.94 -4.90
CA GLY A 116 10.45 -2.51 -3.66
C GLY A 116 11.04 -1.24 -3.01
N MET A 117 11.96 -0.54 -3.68
CA MET A 117 12.45 0.77 -3.22
C MET A 117 11.40 1.87 -3.42
N PRO A 118 11.41 2.93 -2.57
CA PRO A 118 10.61 4.12 -2.81
C PRO A 118 11.08 4.85 -4.07
N GLN A 119 10.27 5.81 -4.51
CA GLN A 119 10.49 6.62 -5.70
C GLN A 119 10.53 5.78 -6.99
N THR A 120 9.94 4.59 -6.99
CA THR A 120 9.84 3.71 -8.16
C THR A 120 8.39 3.64 -8.66
N PRO A 121 8.17 3.24 -9.93
CA PRO A 121 6.82 3.01 -10.45
C PRO A 121 6.08 1.91 -9.71
N TYR A 122 4.77 2.03 -9.58
CA TYR A 122 3.93 0.90 -9.18
C TYR A 122 4.00 -0.23 -10.23
N GLY A 123 3.89 -1.47 -9.76
CA GLY A 123 3.72 -2.64 -10.61
C GLY A 123 2.36 -2.65 -11.28
N ARG A 124 2.20 -3.46 -12.33
CA ARG A 124 0.95 -3.55 -13.09
C ARG A 124 0.51 -5.00 -13.26
N LEU A 125 -0.75 -5.28 -12.93
CA LEU A 125 -1.39 -6.54 -13.28
C LEU A 125 -1.85 -6.54 -14.74
N VAL A 126 -2.34 -5.39 -15.22
CA VAL A 126 -2.81 -5.22 -16.60
C VAL A 126 -2.24 -3.95 -17.24
N PRO A 127 -2.18 -3.88 -18.59
CA PRO A 127 -1.69 -2.70 -19.30
C PRO A 127 -2.42 -1.39 -18.94
N TYR A 128 -1.74 -0.26 -19.11
CA TYR A 128 -2.32 1.08 -18.93
C TYR A 128 -3.49 1.35 -19.88
N ASN A 129 -4.51 2.02 -19.34
CA ASN A 129 -5.71 2.44 -20.04
C ASN A 129 -5.79 3.97 -20.11
N TYR A 130 -4.88 4.57 -20.88
CA TYR A 130 -4.94 5.99 -21.23
C TYR A 130 -5.57 6.17 -22.61
N GLY A 131 -6.37 7.23 -22.79
CA GLY A 131 -7.06 7.48 -24.06
C GLY A 131 -6.13 7.69 -25.26
N ASP A 132 -4.92 8.18 -25.00
CA ASP A 132 -3.83 8.37 -25.97
C ASP A 132 -2.70 7.32 -25.82
N GLY A 133 -2.85 6.36 -24.91
CA GLY A 133 -1.81 5.40 -24.52
C GLY A 133 -0.64 6.02 -23.72
N VAL A 134 -0.72 7.30 -23.36
CA VAL A 134 0.36 8.04 -22.68
C VAL A 134 -0.11 8.56 -21.33
N SER A 135 -1.08 9.48 -21.29
CA SER A 135 -1.52 10.10 -20.04
C SER A 135 -2.91 10.73 -20.09
N ALA A 136 -3.56 10.76 -21.27
CA ALA A 136 -4.91 11.31 -21.41
C ALA A 136 -5.93 10.44 -20.68
N TRP A 137 -6.98 11.07 -20.16
CA TRP A 137 -8.07 10.39 -19.47
C TRP A 137 -8.64 9.24 -20.31
N PRO A 138 -8.98 8.10 -19.69
CA PRO A 138 -9.65 7.01 -20.39
C PRO A 138 -10.99 7.49 -20.98
N ILE A 139 -11.30 6.96 -22.15
CA ILE A 139 -12.53 7.21 -22.90
C ILE A 139 -13.31 5.91 -23.04
N SER A 140 -14.61 6.01 -23.26
CA SER A 140 -15.46 4.87 -23.55
C SER A 140 -15.08 4.24 -24.90
N ARG A 141 -15.56 3.02 -25.16
CA ARG A 141 -15.39 2.34 -26.46
C ARG A 141 -15.95 3.12 -27.65
N SER A 142 -16.90 4.03 -27.44
CA SER A 142 -17.43 4.90 -28.50
C SER A 142 -16.59 6.15 -28.75
N GLY A 143 -15.61 6.43 -27.88
CA GLY A 143 -14.75 7.62 -27.93
C GLY A 143 -15.24 8.78 -27.06
N ASN A 144 -16.33 8.62 -26.32
CA ASN A 144 -16.86 9.65 -25.42
C ASN A 144 -16.16 9.64 -24.05
N PRO A 145 -16.21 10.73 -23.27
CA PRO A 145 -15.75 10.74 -21.88
C PRO A 145 -16.48 9.70 -21.03
N LEU A 146 -15.75 9.07 -20.10
CA LEU A 146 -16.37 8.20 -19.08
C LEU A 146 -17.28 9.01 -18.12
N PRO A 147 -18.23 8.36 -17.43
CA PRO A 147 -19.21 9.05 -16.59
C PRO A 147 -18.54 9.81 -15.45
N ASN A 148 -19.17 10.90 -15.00
CA ASN A 148 -18.64 11.75 -13.94
C ASN A 148 -18.43 10.94 -12.62
N PRO A 149 -17.25 11.01 -11.97
CA PRO A 149 -16.98 10.24 -10.74
C PRO A 149 -17.94 10.52 -9.58
N ARG A 150 -18.39 11.78 -9.43
CA ARG A 150 -19.34 12.18 -8.39
C ARG A 150 -20.74 11.63 -8.67
N ASP A 151 -21.19 11.63 -9.92
CA ASP A 151 -22.47 10.98 -10.29
C ASP A 151 -22.42 9.46 -10.05
N ILE A 152 -21.29 8.82 -10.35
CA ILE A 152 -21.07 7.40 -10.01
C ILE A 152 -21.14 7.19 -8.50
N SER A 153 -20.43 8.00 -7.71
CA SER A 153 -20.44 7.95 -6.24
C SER A 153 -21.87 8.03 -5.69
N LEU A 154 -22.63 9.07 -6.07
CA LEU A 154 -24.00 9.29 -5.60
C LEU A 154 -24.97 8.15 -5.96
N ARG A 155 -24.82 7.55 -7.14
CA ARG A 155 -25.82 6.60 -7.68
C ARG A 155 -25.51 5.15 -7.38
N LEU A 156 -24.24 4.76 -7.32
CA LEU A 156 -23.81 3.37 -7.07
C LEU A 156 -23.29 3.13 -5.65
N PHE A 157 -22.86 4.19 -4.97
CA PHE A 157 -22.26 4.11 -3.63
C PHE A 157 -22.96 5.06 -2.66
N PRO A 158 -24.29 4.97 -2.50
CA PRO A 158 -25.04 5.92 -1.69
C PRO A 158 -24.72 5.77 -0.20
N ASP A 159 -24.96 6.85 0.53
CA ASP A 159 -24.75 6.88 1.97
C ASP A 159 -25.76 5.99 2.70
N ARG A 160 -25.25 4.96 3.40
CA ARG A 160 -26.06 4.09 4.25
C ARG A 160 -25.14 3.37 5.23
N GLN A 161 -25.53 3.37 6.49
CA GLN A 161 -24.77 2.69 7.52
C GLN A 161 -25.27 1.25 7.70
N LEU A 162 -24.39 0.28 7.42
CA LEU A 162 -24.56 -1.12 7.77
C LEU A 162 -23.38 -1.53 8.65
N ILE A 163 -23.68 -2.07 9.84
CA ILE A 163 -22.68 -2.35 10.87
C ILE A 163 -22.22 -3.80 10.76
N ASP A 164 -20.91 -4.03 10.84
CA ASP A 164 -20.35 -5.37 10.91
C ASP A 164 -20.52 -5.98 12.32
N PRO A 165 -21.17 -7.16 12.46
CA PRO A 165 -21.39 -7.76 13.77
C PRO A 165 -20.18 -8.56 14.29
N ILE A 166 -19.16 -8.80 13.47
CA ILE A 166 -18.02 -9.69 13.81
C ILE A 166 -16.76 -8.88 14.04
N TRP A 167 -16.48 -7.91 13.17
CA TRP A 167 -15.22 -7.18 13.17
C TRP A 167 -15.37 -5.82 13.85
N ASN A 168 -14.31 -5.40 14.54
CA ASN A 168 -14.28 -4.10 15.20
C ASN A 168 -13.56 -3.05 14.34
N LEU A 169 -13.58 -1.80 14.80
CA LEU A 169 -13.00 -0.66 14.11
C LEU A 169 -11.49 -0.82 13.90
N ASN A 170 -10.80 -1.60 14.74
CA ASN A 170 -9.39 -1.92 14.56
C ASN A 170 -9.15 -2.70 13.26
N ALA A 171 -10.06 -3.58 12.86
CA ALA A 171 -9.94 -4.32 11.60
C ALA A 171 -9.98 -3.37 10.38
N GLN A 172 -10.79 -2.31 10.43
CA GLN A 172 -10.74 -1.27 9.41
C GLN A 172 -9.45 -0.47 9.50
N GLN A 173 -9.12 0.05 10.69
CA GLN A 173 -8.04 1.00 10.87
C GLN A 173 -6.66 0.39 10.62
N TRP A 174 -6.47 -0.88 10.95
CA TRP A 174 -5.21 -1.59 10.69
C TRP A 174 -4.95 -1.82 9.20
N GLY A 175 -6.01 -1.89 8.38
CA GLY A 175 -5.87 -1.88 6.92
C GLY A 175 -5.23 -0.59 6.41
N GLN A 176 -5.52 0.54 7.07
CA GLN A 176 -4.86 1.79 6.77
C GLN A 176 -3.38 1.78 7.20
N ILE A 177 -3.04 1.17 8.34
CA ILE A 177 -1.64 0.98 8.76
C ILE A 177 -0.85 0.22 7.69
N ILE A 178 -1.38 -0.93 7.23
CA ILE A 178 -0.75 -1.73 6.17
C ILE A 178 -0.63 -0.93 4.87
N THR A 179 -1.69 -0.19 4.49
CA THR A 179 -1.67 0.64 3.28
C THR A 179 -0.56 1.69 3.35
N HIS A 180 -0.39 2.32 4.51
CA HIS A 180 0.60 3.38 4.69
C HIS A 180 2.03 2.85 4.73
N ASP A 181 2.23 1.61 5.18
CA ASP A 181 3.52 0.93 5.12
C ASP A 181 3.94 0.60 3.68
N MET A 182 2.98 0.22 2.84
CA MET A 182 3.24 -0.32 1.50
C MET A 182 3.13 0.70 0.37
N SER A 183 2.36 1.78 0.55
CA SER A 183 2.03 2.69 -0.56
C SER A 183 1.82 4.14 -0.15
N LEU A 184 2.38 5.04 -0.96
CA LEU A 184 2.16 6.48 -0.91
C LEU A 184 2.47 7.05 -2.29
N THR A 185 1.46 7.52 -3.01
CA THR A 185 1.69 8.04 -4.36
C THR A 185 2.34 9.42 -4.34
N ALA A 186 3.36 9.61 -5.18
CA ALA A 186 4.10 10.85 -5.31
C ALA A 186 3.24 12.01 -5.84
N GLY A 187 3.53 13.21 -5.34
CA GLY A 187 2.94 14.47 -5.84
C GLY A 187 1.53 14.77 -5.35
N ILE A 188 0.98 13.97 -4.43
CA ILE A 188 -0.32 14.25 -3.80
C ILE A 188 -0.09 14.85 -2.42
N ALA A 189 -0.73 15.97 -2.10
CA ALA A 189 -0.75 16.45 -0.72
C ALA A 189 -1.72 15.60 0.11
N GLN A 190 -1.20 14.97 1.16
CA GLN A 190 -1.95 14.00 1.99
C GLN A 190 -2.11 14.46 3.44
N SER A 191 -1.21 15.34 3.90
CA SER A 191 -1.23 15.95 5.24
C SER A 191 -1.50 17.45 5.21
N HIS A 192 -1.49 18.04 4.02
CA HIS A 192 -1.63 19.48 3.81
C HIS A 192 -2.43 19.73 2.53
N ALA A 193 -2.84 20.98 2.31
CA ALA A 193 -3.43 21.39 1.05
C ALA A 193 -2.45 21.26 -0.13
N ASP A 194 -2.95 20.85 -1.30
CA ASP A 194 -2.14 20.80 -2.52
C ASP A 194 -1.55 22.18 -2.86
N ARG A 195 -0.29 22.21 -3.27
CA ARG A 195 0.35 23.43 -3.79
C ARG A 195 -0.38 23.97 -5.02
N ILE A 196 -0.94 23.07 -5.83
CA ILE A 196 -1.77 23.39 -7.00
C ILE A 196 -3.23 23.31 -6.57
N THR A 197 -3.96 24.42 -6.74
CA THR A 197 -5.39 24.49 -6.46
C THR A 197 -6.17 24.43 -7.76
N CYS A 198 -6.85 23.31 -8.02
CA CYS A 198 -7.72 23.13 -9.19
C CYS A 198 -9.18 23.43 -8.88
N CYS A 199 -9.55 23.26 -7.61
CA CYS A 199 -10.79 23.71 -7.03
C CYS A 199 -10.47 24.37 -5.69
N ASP A 200 -10.95 25.61 -5.48
CA ASP A 200 -10.65 26.35 -4.27
C ASP A 200 -11.46 25.84 -3.06
N ASN A 201 -11.15 26.37 -1.88
CA ASN A 201 -11.83 25.99 -0.64
C ASN A 201 -13.31 26.41 -0.61
N ASN A 202 -13.77 27.28 -1.50
CA ASN A 202 -15.19 27.62 -1.65
C ASN A 202 -15.90 26.70 -2.65
N GLY A 203 -15.19 25.73 -3.22
CA GLY A 203 -15.73 24.81 -4.21
C GLY A 203 -15.83 25.41 -5.60
N LEU A 204 -15.10 26.49 -5.91
CA LEU A 204 -15.09 27.13 -7.22
C LEU A 204 -13.91 26.65 -8.05
N LEU A 205 -14.12 26.53 -9.36
CA LEU A 205 -13.04 26.17 -10.28
C LEU A 205 -11.97 27.26 -10.30
N ALA A 206 -10.70 26.85 -10.21
CA ALA A 206 -9.59 27.77 -10.38
C ALA A 206 -9.55 28.31 -11.82
N LEU A 207 -9.09 29.56 -11.99
CA LEU A 207 -9.07 30.25 -13.29
C LEU A 207 -8.23 29.53 -14.35
N ASP A 208 -7.15 28.88 -13.92
CA ASP A 208 -6.23 28.14 -14.79
C ASP A 208 -6.52 26.63 -14.81
N ALA A 209 -7.59 26.15 -14.16
CA ALA A 209 -7.87 24.72 -14.02
C ALA A 209 -7.97 23.97 -15.35
N THR A 210 -8.42 24.64 -16.43
CA THR A 210 -8.53 24.06 -17.78
C THR A 210 -7.22 24.10 -18.57
N THR A 211 -6.27 24.96 -18.18
CA THR A 211 -4.98 25.14 -18.87
C THR A 211 -3.82 24.49 -18.14
N ASN A 212 -3.97 24.26 -16.82
CA ASN A 212 -2.95 23.64 -16.00
C ASN A 212 -2.97 22.12 -16.21
N PRO A 213 -1.89 21.51 -16.73
CA PRO A 213 -1.88 20.09 -17.09
C PRO A 213 -1.96 19.14 -15.88
N PHE A 214 -1.69 19.65 -14.67
CA PHE A 214 -1.81 18.88 -13.44
C PHE A 214 -3.21 18.94 -12.83
N CYS A 215 -4.08 19.79 -13.34
CA CYS A 215 -5.43 19.93 -12.82
C CYS A 215 -6.42 18.96 -13.45
N ALA A 216 -7.19 18.31 -12.58
CA ALA A 216 -8.28 17.43 -12.99
C ALA A 216 -9.41 17.40 -11.97
N PRO A 217 -10.00 18.57 -11.65
CA PRO A 217 -11.01 18.70 -10.61
C PRO A 217 -12.21 17.79 -10.91
N ILE A 218 -12.79 17.21 -9.87
CA ILE A 218 -14.01 16.43 -9.99
C ILE A 218 -15.18 17.41 -10.04
N LEU A 219 -15.82 17.52 -11.20
CA LEU A 219 -16.94 18.45 -11.38
C LEU A 219 -18.18 17.97 -10.63
N VAL A 220 -18.84 18.88 -9.92
CA VAL A 220 -20.11 18.63 -9.24
C VAL A 220 -21.25 18.66 -10.27
N PRO A 221 -22.06 17.59 -10.40
CA PRO A 221 -23.21 17.59 -11.29
C PRO A 221 -24.23 18.69 -10.92
N PRO A 222 -24.93 19.32 -11.90
CA PRO A 222 -25.95 20.34 -11.62
C PRO A 222 -27.14 19.84 -10.79
N ASN A 223 -27.34 18.53 -10.73
CA ASN A 223 -28.38 17.86 -9.94
C ASN A 223 -27.82 17.20 -8.66
N ASP A 224 -26.58 17.49 -8.28
CA ASP A 224 -26.01 17.01 -7.01
C ASP A 224 -26.87 17.54 -5.83
N PRO A 225 -27.40 16.66 -4.97
CA PRO A 225 -28.35 17.07 -3.93
C PRO A 225 -27.70 17.83 -2.75
N VAL A 226 -26.38 17.77 -2.61
CA VAL A 226 -25.65 18.30 -1.46
C VAL A 226 -24.85 19.55 -1.85
N HIS A 227 -24.02 19.43 -2.88
CA HIS A 227 -23.05 20.46 -3.25
C HIS A 227 -23.64 21.51 -4.20
N SER A 228 -24.51 21.12 -5.12
CA SER A 228 -25.11 22.06 -6.08
C SER A 228 -25.93 23.17 -5.40
N PRO A 229 -26.78 22.89 -4.38
CA PRO A 229 -27.51 23.94 -3.66
C PRO A 229 -26.63 24.97 -2.95
N GLN A 230 -25.37 24.63 -2.66
CA GLN A 230 -24.40 25.53 -2.03
C GLN A 230 -23.58 26.33 -3.05
N GLY A 231 -23.80 26.11 -4.36
CA GLY A 231 -23.00 26.73 -5.41
C GLY A 231 -21.61 26.11 -5.61
N THR A 232 -21.33 24.96 -5.00
CA THR A 232 -20.09 24.21 -5.23
C THR A 232 -20.06 23.68 -6.67
N GLN A 233 -18.99 23.99 -7.40
CA GLN A 233 -18.78 23.62 -8.80
C GLN A 233 -17.87 22.38 -8.95
N CYS A 234 -16.97 22.16 -8.00
CA CYS A 234 -15.96 21.11 -8.08
C CYS A 234 -15.49 20.61 -6.72
N MET A 235 -14.72 19.53 -6.75
CA MET A 235 -13.85 19.08 -5.68
C MET A 235 -12.39 19.07 -6.18
N ASN A 236 -11.45 19.47 -5.33
CA ASN A 236 -10.04 19.59 -5.73
C ASN A 236 -9.45 18.22 -6.06
N PHE A 237 -8.75 18.13 -7.18
CA PHE A 237 -7.99 16.94 -7.55
C PHE A 237 -6.81 17.37 -8.43
N VAL A 238 -5.62 17.04 -7.96
CA VAL A 238 -4.34 17.21 -8.67
C VAL A 238 -3.85 15.84 -9.12
N ARG A 239 -3.42 15.75 -10.38
CA ARG A 239 -2.86 14.54 -10.97
C ARG A 239 -1.59 14.11 -10.25
N THR A 240 -1.37 12.81 -10.13
CA THR A 240 -0.20 12.25 -9.47
C THR A 240 1.08 12.51 -10.25
N THR A 241 2.20 12.63 -9.54
CA THR A 241 3.52 12.64 -10.19
C THR A 241 3.83 11.27 -10.77
N SER A 242 4.27 11.26 -12.03
CA SER A 242 4.63 10.07 -12.79
C SER A 242 6.11 10.08 -13.23
N THR A 243 6.56 8.96 -13.78
CA THR A 243 7.86 8.85 -14.46
C THR A 243 8.08 9.91 -15.54
N ARG A 244 7.02 10.33 -16.23
CA ARG A 244 7.08 11.36 -17.27
C ARG A 244 7.37 12.74 -16.69
N ASP A 245 6.75 13.08 -15.56
CA ASP A 245 6.95 14.38 -14.90
C ASP A 245 8.37 14.52 -14.35
N ARG A 246 9.00 13.39 -14.00
CA ARG A 246 10.41 13.33 -13.59
C ARG A 246 11.40 13.11 -14.75
N GLY A 247 10.92 12.98 -15.98
CA GLY A 247 11.77 12.75 -17.16
C GLY A 247 12.48 11.39 -17.16
N CYS A 248 11.96 10.39 -16.44
CA CYS A 248 12.53 9.05 -16.34
C CYS A 248 12.20 8.16 -17.53
N THR A 249 11.14 8.48 -18.26
CA THR A 249 10.67 7.73 -19.43
C THR A 249 10.55 8.65 -20.65
N PRO A 250 10.59 8.09 -21.88
CA PRO A 250 10.36 8.87 -23.08
C PRO A 250 8.99 9.58 -23.07
N PRO A 251 8.83 10.75 -23.72
CA PRO A 251 7.58 11.52 -23.67
C PRO A 251 6.32 10.80 -24.17
N ASN A 252 6.48 9.75 -24.98
CA ASN A 252 5.41 8.93 -25.54
C ASN A 252 5.22 7.58 -24.83
N ALA A 253 5.95 7.34 -23.74
CA ALA A 253 5.70 6.20 -22.87
C ALA A 253 4.49 6.48 -21.96
N PRO A 254 3.74 5.45 -21.55
CA PRO A 254 2.72 5.60 -20.53
C PRO A 254 3.26 6.32 -19.28
N ALA A 255 2.46 7.21 -18.71
CA ALA A 255 2.74 7.83 -17.42
C ALA A 255 2.61 6.76 -16.34
N GLU A 256 3.71 6.45 -15.66
CA GLU A 256 3.72 5.45 -14.58
C GLU A 256 3.74 6.19 -13.24
N PRO A 257 2.66 6.11 -12.42
CA PRO A 257 2.63 6.73 -11.11
C PRO A 257 3.73 6.16 -10.20
N LEU A 258 4.31 7.01 -9.36
CA LEU A 258 5.42 6.64 -8.49
C LEU A 258 4.95 6.45 -7.05
N THR A 259 5.47 5.43 -6.35
CA THR A 259 5.36 5.33 -4.88
C THR A 259 6.52 6.06 -4.21
N THR A 260 6.34 6.58 -3.00
CA THR A 260 7.40 7.23 -2.21
C THR A 260 7.78 6.46 -0.94
N VAL A 261 7.21 5.28 -0.73
CA VAL A 261 7.51 4.38 0.39
C VAL A 261 7.98 3.01 -0.11
N THR A 262 8.56 2.20 0.79
CA THR A 262 8.97 0.83 0.49
C THR A 262 7.76 -0.05 0.15
N ALA A 263 7.97 -1.12 -0.63
CA ALA A 263 6.89 -2.09 -0.94
C ALA A 263 6.75 -3.20 0.12
N TYR A 264 7.68 -3.25 1.07
CA TYR A 264 7.72 -4.28 2.11
C TYR A 264 6.80 -3.89 3.27
N MET A 265 6.26 -4.87 3.98
CA MET A 265 5.67 -4.63 5.31
C MET A 265 6.81 -4.58 6.33
N ASP A 266 7.54 -3.47 6.33
CA ASP A 266 8.76 -3.26 7.13
C ASP A 266 8.69 -2.04 8.05
N LEU A 267 7.46 -1.60 8.35
CA LEU A 267 7.17 -0.48 9.24
C LEU A 267 7.84 0.83 8.80
N SER A 268 7.94 1.05 7.50
CA SER A 268 8.41 2.30 6.90
C SER A 268 7.59 3.51 7.38
N LEU A 269 6.33 3.31 7.77
CA LEU A 269 5.53 4.37 8.41
C LEU A 269 6.04 4.80 9.79
N VAL A 270 6.77 3.94 10.49
CA VAL A 270 7.41 4.22 11.78
C VAL A 270 8.83 4.70 11.57
N TYR A 271 9.59 4.05 10.67
CA TYR A 271 11.04 4.24 10.53
C TYR A 271 11.46 5.17 9.39
N GLY A 272 10.53 5.57 8.52
CA GLY A 272 10.81 6.33 7.30
C GLY A 272 11.22 5.42 6.13
N SER A 273 11.18 5.98 4.92
CA SER A 273 11.60 5.31 3.67
C SER A 273 12.88 5.91 3.08
N SER A 274 13.49 6.89 3.74
CA SER A 274 14.82 7.42 3.39
C SER A 274 15.60 7.77 4.66
N ALA A 275 16.93 7.86 4.56
CA ALA A 275 17.75 8.32 5.67
C ALA A 275 17.38 9.75 6.12
N GLY A 276 16.91 10.59 5.18
CA GLY A 276 16.42 11.94 5.48
C GLY A 276 15.15 11.94 6.33
N GLN A 277 14.29 10.93 6.19
CA GLN A 277 13.10 10.72 7.04
C GLN A 277 13.44 10.02 8.36
N ALA A 278 14.33 9.03 8.32
CA ALA A 278 14.67 8.20 9.48
C ALA A 278 15.52 8.92 10.52
N ASN A 279 16.51 9.72 10.10
CA ASN A 279 17.45 10.35 11.03
C ASN A 279 16.78 11.34 12.01
N PRO A 280 15.86 12.23 11.58
CA PRO A 280 15.22 13.20 12.49
C PRO A 280 14.31 12.58 13.55
N ILE A 281 13.85 11.35 13.35
CA ILE A 281 12.93 10.65 14.26
C ILE A 281 13.64 9.64 15.17
N ARG A 282 14.98 9.52 15.08
CA ARG A 282 15.80 8.72 16.00
C ARG A 282 16.28 9.57 17.18
N ALA A 283 16.34 8.98 18.37
CA ALA A 283 16.90 9.64 19.55
C ALA A 283 18.44 9.70 19.51
N GLY A 284 19.07 8.74 18.83
CA GLY A 284 20.53 8.59 18.80
C GLY A 284 21.14 8.12 20.13
N ALA A 285 20.30 7.64 21.05
CA ALA A 285 20.71 7.02 22.30
C ALA A 285 19.75 5.87 22.68
N GLY A 286 20.33 4.77 23.18
CA GLY A 286 19.58 3.59 23.65
C GLY A 286 18.87 2.81 22.54
N GLY A 287 19.16 3.08 21.27
CA GLY A 287 18.48 2.50 20.12
C GLY A 287 17.05 2.99 19.93
N ARG A 288 16.64 4.07 20.62
CA ARG A 288 15.25 4.56 20.66
C ARG A 288 14.88 5.43 19.46
N LEU A 289 13.60 5.46 19.16
CA LEU A 289 12.96 6.56 18.44
C LEU A 289 12.80 7.76 19.37
N LEU A 290 12.88 8.96 18.79
CA LEU A 290 12.73 10.22 19.50
C LEU A 290 11.30 10.33 20.04
N THR A 291 11.17 10.69 21.31
CA THR A 291 9.90 11.01 21.97
C THR A 291 10.01 12.33 22.72
N ILE A 292 8.87 12.98 22.95
CA ILE A 292 8.76 14.15 23.81
C ILE A 292 7.83 13.80 24.96
N LEU A 293 8.31 13.98 26.19
CA LEU A 293 7.50 13.77 27.38
C LEU A 293 6.58 14.99 27.60
N ARG A 294 5.27 14.77 27.55
CA ARG A 294 4.27 15.78 27.93
C ARG A 294 3.28 15.18 28.91
N LYS A 295 3.10 15.84 30.06
CA LYS A 295 2.23 15.41 31.17
C LYS A 295 2.50 13.95 31.62
N GLY A 296 3.76 13.52 31.58
CA GLY A 296 4.16 12.17 32.00
C GLY A 296 3.93 11.06 30.96
N GLN A 297 3.51 11.41 29.74
CA GLN A 297 3.32 10.46 28.64
C GLN A 297 4.32 10.74 27.51
N GLU A 298 4.81 9.68 26.88
CA GLU A 298 5.68 9.76 25.70
C GLU A 298 4.84 9.97 24.44
N TRP A 299 5.17 11.03 23.71
CA TRP A 299 4.54 11.37 22.43
C TRP A 299 5.59 11.44 21.31
N PRO A 300 5.18 11.27 20.05
CA PRO A 300 6.07 11.54 18.91
C PRO A 300 6.63 12.98 18.94
N PRO A 301 7.76 13.22 18.26
CA PRO A 301 8.32 14.55 18.13
C PRO A 301 7.36 15.49 17.39
N GLN A 302 7.51 16.79 17.62
CA GLN A 302 6.69 17.80 16.96
C GLN A 302 7.16 18.00 15.51
N ASP A 303 6.23 18.09 14.58
CA ASP A 303 6.50 18.50 13.21
C ASP A 303 6.98 19.97 13.19
N PRO A 304 8.11 20.30 12.53
CA PRO A 304 8.64 21.66 12.49
C PRO A 304 7.72 22.65 11.76
N ASN A 305 6.81 22.17 10.91
CA ASN A 305 5.89 22.95 10.09
C ASN A 305 4.42 22.68 10.47
N VAL A 306 4.09 22.83 11.75
CA VAL A 306 2.77 22.55 12.36
C VAL A 306 1.58 23.02 11.52
N THR A 307 1.56 24.30 11.12
CA THR A 307 0.42 24.87 10.39
C THR A 307 0.29 24.39 8.95
N LEU A 308 1.34 23.77 8.41
CA LEU A 308 1.31 23.12 7.09
C LEU A 308 0.84 21.66 7.24
N THR A 309 1.55 20.86 8.02
CA THR A 309 1.29 19.41 8.19
C THR A 309 -0.01 19.11 8.95
N CYS A 310 -0.42 19.99 9.85
CA CYS A 310 -1.67 19.89 10.58
C CYS A 310 -2.50 21.15 10.30
N GLU A 311 -2.94 21.30 9.05
CA GLU A 311 -3.64 22.50 8.56
C GLU A 311 -4.91 22.87 9.35
N SER A 312 -5.50 21.92 10.07
CA SER A 312 -6.66 22.11 10.94
C SER A 312 -6.28 22.66 12.33
N ALA A 313 -4.98 22.76 12.66
CA ALA A 313 -4.50 23.30 13.92
C ALA A 313 -4.83 24.79 14.06
N LYS A 314 -5.31 25.21 15.23
CA LYS A 314 -5.70 26.62 15.47
C LYS A 314 -4.55 27.49 15.96
N SER A 315 -3.42 26.88 16.32
CA SER A 315 -2.22 27.60 16.74
C SER A 315 -0.98 26.74 16.45
N PRO A 316 0.20 27.35 16.27
CA PRO A 316 1.46 26.61 16.09
C PRO A 316 1.89 25.80 17.31
N ASN A 317 1.23 25.99 18.46
CA ASN A 317 1.50 25.27 19.70
C ASN A 317 0.61 24.02 19.88
N GLU A 318 -0.35 23.78 18.98
CA GLU A 318 -1.11 22.53 19.02
C GLU A 318 -0.20 21.34 18.63
N PRO A 319 -0.43 20.14 19.21
CA PRO A 319 0.30 18.95 18.80
C PRO A 319 0.18 18.70 17.30
N CYS A 320 1.29 18.36 16.67
CA CYS A 320 1.36 17.87 15.31
C CYS A 320 2.56 16.93 15.24
N TYR A 321 2.33 15.65 15.00
CA TYR A 321 3.34 14.63 15.16
C TYR A 321 4.20 14.46 13.90
N LEU A 322 5.50 14.25 14.10
CA LEU A 322 6.44 13.80 13.09
C LEU A 322 6.71 12.31 13.27
N ALA A 323 6.61 11.54 12.19
CA ALA A 323 6.86 10.10 12.13
C ALA A 323 7.52 9.73 10.80
N GLY A 324 7.73 8.42 10.56
CA GLY A 324 8.27 7.91 9.30
C GLY A 324 7.37 8.17 8.08
N ASP A 325 6.05 8.23 8.29
CA ASP A 325 5.06 8.57 7.27
C ASP A 325 4.37 9.91 7.56
N ILE A 326 4.23 10.73 6.50
CA ILE A 326 3.67 12.08 6.59
C ILE A 326 2.19 12.12 6.97
N ARG A 327 1.46 11.00 6.85
CA ARG A 327 0.02 10.91 7.11
C ARG A 327 -0.27 10.53 8.57
N VAL A 328 0.73 10.50 9.46
CA VAL A 328 0.54 10.14 10.88
C VAL A 328 -0.59 10.91 11.57
N ASN A 329 -0.81 12.18 11.19
CA ASN A 329 -1.84 13.04 11.78
C ASN A 329 -3.20 12.96 11.07
N GLN A 330 -3.35 12.11 10.04
CA GLN A 330 -4.48 12.19 9.12
C GLN A 330 -5.82 12.08 9.84
N ASN A 331 -6.00 11.08 10.71
CA ASN A 331 -7.19 10.92 11.53
C ASN A 331 -6.82 10.35 12.93
N PRO A 332 -7.67 10.55 13.96
CA PRO A 332 -7.32 10.18 15.33
C PRO A 332 -6.95 8.71 15.55
N GLN A 333 -7.65 7.77 14.89
CA GLN A 333 -7.43 6.34 15.10
C GLN A 333 -6.14 5.84 14.45
N LEU A 334 -5.80 6.35 13.27
CA LEU A 334 -4.49 6.15 12.66
C LEU A 334 -3.37 6.64 13.57
N THR A 335 -3.51 7.84 14.11
CA THR A 335 -2.50 8.44 14.98
C THR A 335 -2.32 7.64 16.28
N VAL A 336 -3.40 7.13 16.89
CA VAL A 336 -3.33 6.25 18.07
C VAL A 336 -2.45 5.03 17.79
N LEU A 337 -2.70 4.33 16.68
CA LEU A 337 -1.93 3.13 16.33
C LEU A 337 -0.47 3.43 15.97
N GLN A 338 -0.19 4.54 15.29
CA GLN A 338 1.20 4.94 15.02
C GLN A 338 1.99 5.28 16.29
N ILE A 339 1.34 5.90 17.29
CA ILE A 339 1.95 6.14 18.60
C ILE A 339 2.24 4.80 19.30
N ILE A 340 1.30 3.85 19.24
CA ILE A 340 1.47 2.50 19.80
C ILE A 340 2.65 1.77 19.15
N LEU A 341 2.78 1.83 17.82
CA LEU A 341 3.90 1.26 17.08
C LEU A 341 5.25 1.91 17.46
N LEU A 342 5.27 3.24 17.63
CA LEU A 342 6.48 3.93 18.09
C LEU A 342 6.88 3.46 19.50
N ARG A 343 5.91 3.38 20.41
CA ARG A 343 6.13 2.95 21.79
C ARG A 343 6.62 1.50 21.86
N GLU A 344 6.13 0.63 20.98
CA GLU A 344 6.58 -0.77 20.94
C GLU A 344 8.06 -0.87 20.60
N HIS A 345 8.51 -0.12 19.60
CA HIS A 345 9.94 -0.06 19.29
C HIS A 345 10.78 0.38 20.50
N ASN A 346 10.36 1.42 21.20
CA ASN A 346 11.06 1.93 22.37
C ASN A 346 11.05 0.92 23.53
N ARG A 347 9.94 0.21 23.75
CA ARG A 347 9.81 -0.87 24.75
C ARG A 347 10.78 -2.02 24.46
N ILE A 348 10.89 -2.44 23.20
CA ILE A 348 11.84 -3.47 22.77
C ILE A 348 13.28 -2.97 22.97
N ALA A 349 13.61 -1.76 22.50
CA ALA A 349 14.95 -1.17 22.62
C ALA A 349 15.40 -1.06 24.09
N ASP A 350 14.54 -0.57 24.99
CA ASP A 350 14.83 -0.47 26.43
C ASP A 350 15.06 -1.84 27.08
N THR A 351 14.35 -2.86 26.61
CA THR A 351 14.50 -4.23 27.12
C THR A 351 15.81 -4.85 26.63
N LEU A 352 16.13 -4.69 25.34
CA LEU A 352 17.39 -5.16 24.76
C LEU A 352 18.60 -4.44 25.38
N SER A 353 18.50 -3.14 25.65
CA SER A 353 19.56 -2.36 26.30
C SER A 353 19.89 -2.88 27.70
N ARG A 354 18.86 -3.30 28.45
CA ARG A 354 19.05 -3.94 29.77
C ARG A 354 19.63 -5.34 29.68
N LEU A 355 19.21 -6.13 28.69
CA LEU A 355 19.69 -7.51 28.48
C LEU A 355 21.11 -7.55 27.92
N ASN A 356 21.47 -6.56 27.09
CA ASN A 356 22.73 -6.47 26.37
C ASN A 356 23.39 -5.09 26.58
N PRO A 357 23.90 -4.77 27.79
CA PRO A 357 24.49 -3.46 28.08
C PRO A 357 25.71 -3.09 27.23
N HIS A 358 26.29 -4.07 26.51
CA HIS A 358 27.43 -3.89 25.62
C HIS A 358 27.06 -3.51 24.18
N TRP A 359 25.77 -3.56 23.81
CA TRP A 359 25.32 -3.14 22.49
C TRP A 359 25.32 -1.62 22.36
N ASP A 360 25.74 -1.12 21.20
CA ASP A 360 25.68 0.31 20.87
C ASP A 360 24.29 0.74 20.39
N ASP A 361 24.09 2.05 20.21
CA ASP A 361 22.82 2.63 19.76
C ASP A 361 22.31 2.01 18.45
N GLU A 362 23.20 1.83 17.47
CA GLU A 362 22.83 1.32 16.15
C GLU A 362 22.41 -0.15 16.23
N THR A 363 23.13 -0.97 16.99
CA THR A 363 22.76 -2.37 17.19
C THR A 363 21.40 -2.49 17.89
N LEU A 364 21.17 -1.70 18.93
CA LEU A 364 19.88 -1.66 19.65
C LEU A 364 18.73 -1.24 18.73
N PHE A 365 18.92 -0.17 17.95
CA PHE A 365 17.91 0.32 17.01
C PHE A 365 17.56 -0.74 15.97
N GLN A 366 18.57 -1.36 15.36
CA GLN A 366 18.34 -2.33 14.29
C GLN A 366 17.73 -3.64 14.78
N GLU A 367 18.14 -4.16 15.95
CA GLU A 367 17.50 -5.34 16.54
C GLU A 367 16.06 -5.05 16.98
N ALA A 368 15.81 -3.90 17.62
CA ALA A 368 14.45 -3.50 17.99
C ALA A 368 13.55 -3.34 16.75
N ARG A 369 14.03 -2.66 15.70
CA ARG A 369 13.33 -2.55 14.41
C ARG A 369 13.06 -3.93 13.80
N ARG A 370 14.05 -4.82 13.80
CA ARG A 370 13.93 -6.16 13.20
C ARG A 370 12.90 -7.03 13.92
N ILE A 371 12.90 -7.03 15.27
CA ILE A 371 11.91 -7.76 16.08
C ILE A 371 10.52 -7.18 15.84
N HIS A 372 10.36 -5.87 15.92
CA HIS A 372 9.08 -5.20 15.75
C HIS A 372 8.47 -5.48 14.36
N ILE A 373 9.28 -5.42 13.30
CA ILE A 373 8.83 -5.81 11.95
C ILE A 373 8.33 -7.25 11.94
N ALA A 374 9.00 -8.18 12.62
CA ALA A 374 8.58 -9.57 12.66
C ALA A 374 7.25 -9.78 13.42
N GLU A 375 7.06 -9.07 14.54
CA GLU A 375 5.79 -9.06 15.27
C GLU A 375 4.64 -8.57 14.38
N ILE A 376 4.86 -7.44 13.68
CA ILE A 376 3.83 -6.87 12.82
C ILE A 376 3.60 -7.72 11.56
N GLN A 377 4.63 -8.32 10.96
CA GLN A 377 4.45 -9.28 9.87
C GLN A 377 3.63 -10.50 10.33
N HIS A 378 3.86 -11.01 11.54
CA HIS A 378 3.05 -12.09 12.10
C HIS A 378 1.58 -11.67 12.26
N ILE A 379 1.33 -10.53 12.91
CA ILE A 379 -0.03 -9.98 13.10
C ILE A 379 -0.72 -9.76 11.74
N ASN A 380 -0.01 -9.18 10.76
CA ASN A 380 -0.55 -8.92 9.43
C ASN A 380 -0.98 -10.22 8.75
N TYR A 381 -0.11 -11.23 8.64
CA TYR A 381 -0.42 -12.44 7.88
C TYR A 381 -1.32 -13.43 8.61
N TYR A 382 -1.19 -13.56 9.93
CA TYR A 382 -1.85 -14.62 10.70
C TYR A 382 -3.08 -14.16 11.48
N GLU A 383 -3.19 -12.87 11.85
CA GLU A 383 -4.41 -12.33 12.49
C GLU A 383 -5.25 -11.50 11.51
N TYR A 384 -4.63 -10.60 10.76
CA TYR A 384 -5.35 -9.57 10.00
C TYR A 384 -5.82 -10.05 8.61
N LEU A 385 -4.89 -10.43 7.73
CA LEU A 385 -5.22 -10.77 6.34
C LEU A 385 -6.25 -11.91 6.19
N PRO A 386 -6.29 -12.94 7.05
CA PRO A 386 -7.33 -13.98 6.97
C PRO A 386 -8.76 -13.44 7.14
N ILE A 387 -8.94 -12.27 7.78
CA ILE A 387 -10.24 -11.59 7.93
C ILE A 387 -10.76 -11.13 6.56
N PHE A 388 -9.87 -10.54 5.75
CA PHE A 388 -10.23 -9.86 4.51
C PHE A 388 -10.10 -10.74 3.28
N LEU A 389 -9.09 -11.62 3.27
CA LEU A 389 -8.79 -12.50 2.15
C LEU A 389 -9.39 -13.91 2.34
N GLY A 390 -9.86 -14.24 3.54
CA GLY A 390 -10.36 -15.55 3.89
C GLY A 390 -9.26 -16.56 4.19
N PHE A 391 -9.36 -17.20 5.35
CA PHE A 391 -8.36 -18.17 5.85
C PHE A 391 -8.06 -19.28 4.84
N GLU A 392 -9.08 -19.91 4.25
CA GLU A 392 -8.89 -21.00 3.28
C GLU A 392 -8.15 -20.52 2.02
N ASN A 393 -8.43 -19.31 1.54
CA ASN A 393 -7.75 -18.71 0.40
C ASN A 393 -6.28 -18.40 0.74
N MET A 394 -6.01 -17.89 1.95
CA MET A 394 -4.65 -17.63 2.43
C MET A 394 -3.81 -18.93 2.51
N VAL A 395 -4.38 -20.02 3.02
CA VAL A 395 -3.72 -21.34 3.07
C VAL A 395 -3.50 -21.90 1.66
N LYS A 396 -4.56 -21.91 0.84
CA LYS A 396 -4.53 -22.46 -0.53
C LYS A 396 -3.45 -21.82 -1.40
N ASN A 397 -3.31 -20.49 -1.30
CA ASN A 397 -2.36 -19.73 -2.10
C ASN A 397 -0.99 -19.54 -1.40
N LYS A 398 -0.77 -20.22 -0.27
CA LYS A 398 0.50 -20.24 0.48
C LYS A 398 0.94 -18.86 0.99
N LEU A 399 -0.02 -18.04 1.43
CA LEU A 399 0.28 -16.79 2.15
C LEU A 399 0.53 -17.05 3.64
N ILE A 400 -0.05 -18.14 4.19
CA ILE A 400 0.16 -18.61 5.55
C ILE A 400 0.36 -20.13 5.59
N TYR A 401 1.00 -20.61 6.65
CA TYR A 401 1.31 -22.02 6.86
C TYR A 401 0.89 -22.45 8.29
N PRO A 402 -0.42 -22.63 8.55
CA PRO A 402 -0.90 -23.00 9.88
C PRO A 402 -0.26 -24.31 10.35
N GLY A 403 0.24 -24.31 11.59
CA GLY A 403 0.92 -25.48 12.17
C GLY A 403 2.32 -25.76 11.61
N ALA A 404 2.92 -24.84 10.84
CA ALA A 404 4.31 -24.98 10.43
C ALA A 404 5.26 -24.95 11.64
N HIS A 405 6.16 -25.92 11.69
CA HIS A 405 7.25 -25.97 12.67
C HIS A 405 8.57 -25.56 12.00
N GLY A 406 9.31 -24.65 12.63
CA GLY A 406 10.54 -24.11 12.06
C GLY A 406 10.29 -23.16 10.89
N TYR A 407 11.28 -23.01 10.01
CA TYR A 407 11.27 -22.06 8.90
C TYR A 407 10.39 -22.52 7.73
N VAL A 408 9.78 -21.55 7.03
CA VAL A 408 9.00 -21.82 5.80
C VAL A 408 9.91 -21.80 4.57
N ASN A 409 10.90 -20.89 4.52
CA ASN A 409 11.89 -20.78 3.45
C ASN A 409 11.29 -20.65 2.03
N ASP A 410 10.25 -19.83 1.89
CA ASP A 410 9.53 -19.61 0.62
C ASP A 410 10.00 -18.39 -0.16
N TYR A 411 11.03 -17.67 0.30
CA TYR A 411 11.62 -16.54 -0.44
C TYR A 411 12.04 -16.95 -1.86
N ASN A 412 11.59 -16.19 -2.86
CA ASN A 412 11.93 -16.38 -4.26
C ASN A 412 12.48 -15.08 -4.86
N PRO A 413 13.78 -15.00 -5.21
CA PRO A 413 14.39 -13.79 -5.76
C PRO A 413 13.90 -13.42 -7.16
N ASN A 414 13.03 -14.22 -7.79
CA ASN A 414 12.41 -13.90 -9.08
C ASN A 414 11.01 -13.31 -8.95
N VAL A 415 10.47 -13.21 -7.73
CA VAL A 415 9.18 -12.54 -7.48
C VAL A 415 9.46 -11.07 -7.22
N ASP A 416 8.78 -10.21 -7.99
CA ASP A 416 8.86 -8.77 -7.84
C ASP A 416 7.88 -8.31 -6.72
N PRO A 417 8.40 -7.78 -5.59
CA PRO A 417 7.61 -7.34 -4.45
C PRO A 417 6.89 -6.01 -4.68
N THR A 418 7.19 -5.29 -5.77
CA THR A 418 6.62 -3.97 -6.07
C THR A 418 5.10 -3.99 -5.96
N ILE A 419 4.53 -2.98 -5.30
CA ILE A 419 3.08 -2.88 -5.11
C ILE A 419 2.40 -2.67 -6.46
N LEU A 420 1.40 -3.49 -6.75
CA LEU A 420 0.54 -3.35 -7.93
C LEU A 420 -0.33 -2.10 -7.78
N ASP A 421 -0.42 -1.32 -8.84
CA ASP A 421 -1.27 -0.13 -8.90
C ASP A 421 -2.75 -0.50 -8.71
N GLU A 422 -3.18 -1.64 -9.28
CA GLU A 422 -4.51 -2.18 -9.08
C GLU A 422 -4.80 -2.52 -7.60
N HIS A 423 -3.76 -2.86 -6.82
CA HIS A 423 -3.89 -3.07 -5.37
C HIS A 423 -4.03 -1.74 -4.64
N ALA A 424 -3.06 -0.82 -4.81
CA ALA A 424 -2.98 0.43 -4.06
C ALA A 424 -4.08 1.45 -4.41
N THR A 425 -4.58 1.41 -5.64
CA THR A 425 -5.48 2.43 -6.19
C THR A 425 -6.92 1.91 -6.38
N ALA A 426 -7.14 0.59 -6.34
CA ALA A 426 -8.49 0.01 -6.45
C ALA A 426 -8.83 -0.99 -5.34
N ALA A 427 -8.18 -2.16 -5.32
CA ALA A 427 -8.67 -3.28 -4.51
C ALA A 427 -8.60 -3.03 -3.01
N PHE A 428 -7.48 -2.49 -2.50
CA PHE A 428 -7.33 -2.26 -1.06
C PHE A 428 -8.14 -1.05 -0.57
N ARG A 429 -8.51 -0.13 -1.49
CA ARG A 429 -9.39 1.00 -1.22
C ARG A 429 -10.87 0.62 -1.14
N HIS A 430 -11.25 -0.59 -1.53
CA HIS A 430 -12.59 -1.12 -1.27
C HIS A 430 -12.96 -1.04 0.22
N PHE A 431 -11.96 -1.22 1.09
CA PHE A 431 -12.11 -1.21 2.53
C PHE A 431 -12.33 0.19 3.13
N HIS A 432 -12.35 1.25 2.32
CA HIS A 432 -12.87 2.55 2.76
C HIS A 432 -14.37 2.49 3.14
N THR A 433 -15.12 1.50 2.64
CA THR A 433 -16.52 1.23 3.03
C THR A 433 -16.68 0.88 4.50
N LEU A 434 -15.62 0.39 5.15
CA LEU A 434 -15.61 -0.02 6.55
C LEU A 434 -15.49 1.16 7.53
N ILE A 435 -15.18 2.36 7.02
CA ILE A 435 -14.85 3.53 7.82
C ILE A 435 -16.09 4.01 8.58
N ARG A 436 -15.90 4.32 9.87
CA ARG A 436 -16.92 4.93 10.73
C ARG A 436 -16.72 6.43 10.84
N GLY A 437 -17.77 7.20 10.55
CA GLY A 437 -17.75 8.66 10.64
C GLY A 437 -17.68 9.22 12.07
N TYR A 438 -18.14 8.45 13.06
CA TYR A 438 -18.11 8.80 14.47
C TYR A 438 -17.22 7.83 15.24
N LEU A 439 -16.32 8.37 16.04
CA LEU A 439 -15.37 7.61 16.86
C LEU A 439 -15.85 7.59 18.31
N LYS A 440 -16.14 6.40 18.84
CA LYS A 440 -16.59 6.19 20.22
C LYS A 440 -15.38 6.25 21.17
N LEU A 441 -15.53 7.02 22.25
CA LEU A 441 -14.62 7.01 23.38
C LEU A 441 -15.12 5.99 24.38
N ILE A 442 -14.34 4.95 24.65
CA ILE A 442 -14.74 3.80 25.46
C ILE A 442 -13.87 3.72 26.70
N SER A 443 -14.47 3.75 27.89
CA SER A 443 -13.77 3.62 29.19
C SER A 443 -13.18 2.22 29.44
N GLU A 444 -12.37 2.08 30.50
CA GLU A 444 -11.76 0.79 30.86
C GLU A 444 -12.81 -0.31 31.12
N ARG A 445 -13.98 0.05 31.66
CA ARG A 445 -15.12 -0.87 31.87
C ARG A 445 -15.89 -1.21 30.58
N ARG A 446 -15.35 -0.85 29.41
CA ARG A 446 -15.96 -1.02 28.10
C ARG A 446 -17.31 -0.29 27.93
N ALA A 447 -17.52 0.77 28.70
CA ALA A 447 -18.70 1.64 28.59
C ALA A 447 -18.39 2.88 27.74
N LEU A 448 -19.37 3.29 26.92
CA LEU A 448 -19.33 4.53 26.13
C LEU A 448 -19.29 5.76 27.06
N VAL A 449 -18.29 6.61 26.90
CA VAL A 449 -18.15 7.88 27.66
C VAL A 449 -18.26 9.12 26.78
N GLY A 450 -18.22 8.96 25.47
CA GLY A 450 -18.40 10.05 24.51
C GLY A 450 -18.24 9.57 23.08
N ALA A 451 -18.46 10.47 22.13
CA ALA A 451 -18.16 10.24 20.72
C ALA A 451 -17.73 11.54 20.07
N VAL A 452 -16.86 11.45 19.07
CA VAL A 452 -16.45 12.59 18.25
C VAL A 452 -16.74 12.31 16.79
N ARG A 453 -17.02 13.37 16.04
CA ARG A 453 -17.14 13.32 14.59
C ARG A 453 -15.74 13.32 13.98
N MET A 454 -15.40 12.32 13.18
CA MET A 454 -14.06 12.17 12.62
C MET A 454 -13.66 13.36 11.75
N SER A 455 -14.61 13.90 10.96
CA SER A 455 -14.37 15.03 10.05
C SER A 455 -13.92 16.33 10.75
N ASP A 456 -14.14 16.48 12.05
CA ASP A 456 -13.69 17.63 12.83
C ASP A 456 -12.24 17.51 13.32
N TRP A 457 -11.63 16.33 13.14
CA TRP A 457 -10.30 15.99 13.68
C TRP A 457 -9.31 15.51 12.61
N PHE A 458 -9.66 15.58 11.32
CA PHE A 458 -8.70 15.33 10.26
C PHE A 458 -7.51 16.31 10.35
N ASN A 459 -6.28 15.80 10.28
CA ASN A 459 -5.04 16.57 10.39
C ASN A 459 -4.96 17.43 11.67
N ARG A 460 -5.56 16.96 12.79
CA ARG A 460 -5.57 17.69 14.07
C ARG A 460 -5.50 16.75 15.27
N PRO A 461 -4.30 16.28 15.67
CA PRO A 461 -4.16 15.27 16.70
C PRO A 461 -4.37 15.79 18.13
N LEU A 462 -4.64 17.09 18.32
CA LEU A 462 -4.90 17.70 19.64
C LEU A 462 -5.87 16.88 20.50
N LEU A 463 -6.88 16.25 19.89
CA LEU A 463 -7.84 15.38 20.59
C LEU A 463 -7.16 14.37 21.50
N LEU A 464 -6.05 13.76 21.06
CA LEU A 464 -5.40 12.67 21.77
C LEU A 464 -4.80 13.11 23.12
N GLU A 465 -4.39 14.38 23.23
CA GLU A 465 -3.80 14.95 24.45
C GLU A 465 -4.83 15.61 25.38
N ILE A 466 -6.13 15.54 25.06
CA ILE A 466 -7.23 16.04 25.88
C ILE A 466 -7.78 14.92 26.76
N ASN A 467 -7.73 15.13 28.08
CA ASN A 467 -8.24 14.18 29.08
C ASN A 467 -7.66 12.76 28.84
N ASP A 468 -8.48 11.71 28.92
CA ASP A 468 -8.10 10.32 28.65
C ASP A 468 -8.44 9.88 27.21
N SER A 469 -8.51 10.82 26.25
CA SER A 469 -9.02 10.53 24.91
C SER A 469 -8.19 9.50 24.14
N PHE A 470 -6.85 9.56 24.25
CA PHE A 470 -5.97 8.56 23.63
C PHE A 470 -6.36 7.13 24.02
N ASN A 471 -6.47 6.86 25.33
CA ASN A 471 -6.81 5.51 25.82
C ASN A 471 -8.27 5.14 25.53
N ASN A 472 -9.18 6.10 25.62
CA ASN A 472 -10.58 5.89 25.26
C ASN A 472 -10.76 5.52 23.78
N LEU A 473 -9.98 6.13 22.89
CA LEU A 473 -9.99 5.82 21.45
C LEU A 473 -9.27 4.50 21.15
N ALA A 474 -8.16 4.20 21.85
CA ALA A 474 -7.48 2.92 21.75
C ALA A 474 -8.38 1.75 22.16
N ARG A 475 -9.14 1.87 23.26
CA ARG A 475 -10.21 0.91 23.61
C ARG A 475 -11.36 0.94 22.61
N GLY A 476 -11.66 2.10 22.05
CA GLY A 476 -12.64 2.29 20.98
C GLY A 476 -12.35 1.43 19.75
N LEU A 477 -11.09 1.31 19.33
CA LEU A 477 -10.68 0.43 18.22
C LEU A 477 -11.18 -1.00 18.38
N THR A 478 -11.12 -1.55 19.60
CA THR A 478 -11.40 -2.96 19.83
C THR A 478 -12.85 -3.25 20.27
N VAL A 479 -13.65 -2.21 20.54
CA VAL A 479 -15.02 -2.32 21.06
C VAL A 479 -16.04 -1.75 20.09
N GLN A 480 -15.70 -0.68 19.36
CA GLN A 480 -16.57 -0.14 18.33
C GLN A 480 -16.56 -1.07 17.12
N GLU A 481 -17.72 -1.27 16.52
CA GLU A 481 -17.91 -1.98 15.27
C GLU A 481 -17.41 -1.16 14.07
N GLN A 482 -16.83 -1.82 13.07
CA GLN A 482 -16.62 -1.21 11.76
C GLN A 482 -17.94 -1.20 10.94
N ASP A 483 -17.98 -0.43 9.85
CA ASP A 483 -19.03 -0.61 8.84
C ASP A 483 -18.79 -1.88 8.01
N PHE A 484 -19.82 -2.31 7.29
CA PHE A 484 -19.83 -3.56 6.53
C PHE A 484 -19.11 -3.41 5.18
N SER A 485 -18.40 -4.45 4.75
CA SER A 485 -17.82 -4.49 3.39
C SER A 485 -18.94 -4.68 2.36
N ASP A 486 -19.39 -3.57 1.80
CA ASP A 486 -20.40 -3.54 0.74
C ASP A 486 -20.23 -2.31 -0.18
N GLN A 487 -21.33 -1.80 -0.74
CA GLN A 487 -21.31 -0.65 -1.64
C GLN A 487 -21.60 0.69 -0.94
N PHE A 488 -22.09 0.66 0.29
CA PHE A 488 -22.54 1.84 1.02
C PHE A 488 -21.38 2.49 1.76
N TRP A 489 -21.51 3.79 1.99
CA TRP A 489 -20.46 4.60 2.58
C TRP A 489 -21.01 5.46 3.72
N ASP A 490 -20.12 5.86 4.62
CA ASP A 490 -20.41 6.85 5.65
C ASP A 490 -20.31 8.27 5.06
N THR A 491 -21.34 9.08 5.29
CA THR A 491 -21.44 10.47 4.82
C THR A 491 -20.23 11.33 5.25
N GLU A 492 -19.58 11.00 6.38
CA GLU A 492 -18.37 11.69 6.83
C GLU A 492 -17.21 11.59 5.83
N ILE A 493 -17.22 10.58 4.97
CA ILE A 493 -16.20 10.31 3.96
C ILE A 493 -16.63 10.74 2.55
N THR A 494 -17.93 10.72 2.23
CA THR A 494 -18.44 11.06 0.89
C THR A 494 -18.90 12.52 0.77
N GLN A 495 -19.12 13.23 1.88
CA GLN A 495 -19.58 14.62 1.88
C GLN A 495 -18.73 15.56 2.75
N PHE A 496 -17.99 15.04 3.74
CA PHE A 496 -17.30 15.86 4.74
C PHE A 496 -15.79 15.61 4.84
N MET A 497 -15.22 14.80 3.93
CA MET A 497 -13.79 14.49 3.95
C MET A 497 -12.98 15.77 3.81
N PHE A 498 -12.05 16.02 4.76
CA PHE A 498 -11.23 17.23 4.79
C PHE A 498 -12.04 18.54 4.62
N LYS A 499 -13.26 18.62 5.16
CA LYS A 499 -14.10 19.84 5.09
C LYS A 499 -13.43 21.06 5.72
N ARG A 500 -12.48 20.88 6.64
CA ARG A 500 -11.85 21.95 7.41
C ARG A 500 -12.93 22.81 8.08
N ASN A 501 -12.94 24.11 7.78
CA ASN A 501 -13.93 25.07 8.28
C ASN A 501 -15.12 25.28 7.33
N ASN A 502 -15.19 24.55 6.21
CA ASN A 502 -16.29 24.64 5.25
C ASN A 502 -17.49 23.79 5.66
N THR A 503 -18.65 24.10 5.06
CA THR A 503 -19.90 23.35 5.27
C THR A 503 -19.78 21.90 4.84
N PHE A 504 -19.18 21.67 3.66
CA PHE A 504 -18.94 20.35 3.08
C PHE A 504 -17.47 20.21 2.66
N GLY A 505 -17.03 18.98 2.46
CA GLY A 505 -15.67 18.63 2.05
C GLY A 505 -15.65 17.92 0.69
N GLY A 506 -14.69 17.02 0.53
CA GLY A 506 -14.59 16.15 -0.65
C GLY A 506 -15.37 14.85 -0.51
N ASP A 507 -15.36 14.09 -1.60
CA ASP A 507 -15.90 12.75 -1.72
C ASP A 507 -14.75 11.77 -1.99
N LEU A 508 -14.42 10.92 -1.02
CA LEU A 508 -13.33 9.95 -1.16
C LEU A 508 -13.62 8.92 -2.26
N ARG A 509 -14.88 8.50 -2.42
CA ARG A 509 -15.27 7.51 -3.41
C ARG A 509 -15.13 8.06 -4.82
N ALA A 510 -15.58 9.30 -5.05
CA ALA A 510 -15.35 9.99 -6.31
C ALA A 510 -13.85 10.20 -6.57
N THR A 511 -13.08 10.51 -5.54
CA THR A 511 -11.61 10.66 -5.60
C THR A 511 -10.93 9.34 -5.99
N ASP A 512 -11.35 8.21 -5.43
CA ASP A 512 -10.79 6.88 -5.76
C ASP A 512 -11.05 6.52 -7.24
N ILE A 513 -12.25 6.81 -7.75
CA ILE A 513 -12.59 6.59 -9.17
C ILE A 513 -11.73 7.48 -10.06
N GLN A 514 -11.65 8.78 -9.76
CA GLN A 514 -10.83 9.73 -10.53
C GLN A 514 -9.34 9.36 -10.47
N ARG A 515 -8.84 8.90 -9.31
CA ARG A 515 -7.46 8.44 -9.15
C ARG A 515 -7.18 7.17 -9.95
N GLY A 516 -8.11 6.22 -9.99
CA GLY A 516 -7.99 5.03 -10.85
C GLY A 516 -7.86 5.39 -12.32
N ARG A 517 -8.56 6.43 -12.78
CA ARG A 517 -8.43 6.94 -14.16
C ARG A 517 -7.12 7.69 -14.39
N ASP A 518 -6.67 8.49 -13.41
CA ASP A 518 -5.41 9.22 -13.44
C ASP A 518 -4.20 8.29 -13.58
N HIS A 519 -4.25 7.16 -12.87
CA HIS A 519 -3.28 6.09 -12.91
C HIS A 519 -3.43 5.16 -14.13
N GLY A 520 -4.42 5.42 -14.99
CA GLY A 520 -4.69 4.60 -16.17
C GLY A 520 -4.93 3.13 -15.81
N LEU A 521 -5.63 2.83 -14.71
CA LEU A 521 -5.98 1.46 -14.35
C LEU A 521 -6.76 0.79 -15.49
N GLY A 522 -6.49 -0.48 -15.74
CA GLY A 522 -7.26 -1.26 -16.72
C GLY A 522 -8.75 -1.32 -16.36
N THR A 523 -9.61 -1.59 -17.34
CA THR A 523 -11.04 -1.71 -17.07
C THR A 523 -11.32 -2.95 -16.22
N TYR A 524 -12.50 -2.95 -15.58
CA TYR A 524 -12.97 -4.09 -14.80
C TYR A 524 -12.97 -5.40 -15.60
N ALA A 525 -13.41 -5.36 -16.87
CA ALA A 525 -13.48 -6.53 -17.75
C ALA A 525 -12.08 -7.10 -18.08
N VAL A 526 -11.09 -6.23 -18.35
CA VAL A 526 -9.71 -6.65 -18.63
C VAL A 526 -9.06 -7.26 -17.40
N THR A 527 -9.30 -6.67 -16.23
CA THR A 527 -8.74 -7.16 -14.96
C THR A 527 -9.33 -8.53 -14.59
N ARG A 528 -10.63 -8.74 -14.79
CA ARG A 528 -11.25 -10.07 -14.64
C ARG A 528 -10.61 -11.11 -15.54
N ALA A 529 -10.31 -10.76 -16.78
CA ALA A 529 -9.63 -11.66 -17.71
C ALA A 529 -8.23 -12.05 -17.20
N ALA A 530 -7.47 -11.09 -16.67
CA ALA A 530 -6.15 -11.35 -16.09
C ALA A 530 -6.21 -12.26 -14.86
N CYS A 531 -7.27 -12.16 -14.06
CA CYS A 531 -7.54 -13.04 -12.93
C CYS A 531 -8.13 -14.42 -13.33
N GLY A 532 -8.31 -14.70 -14.62
CA GLY A 532 -8.92 -15.95 -15.08
C GLY A 532 -10.41 -16.08 -14.73
N LEU A 533 -11.09 -14.96 -14.45
CA LEU A 533 -12.50 -14.91 -14.09
C LEU A 533 -13.40 -14.74 -15.33
N PRO A 534 -14.69 -15.13 -15.26
CA PRO A 534 -15.65 -14.89 -16.34
C PRO A 534 -15.73 -13.39 -16.70
N VAL A 535 -15.52 -13.05 -17.97
CA VAL A 535 -15.52 -11.66 -18.46
C VAL A 535 -16.91 -11.27 -18.97
N PRO A 536 -17.58 -10.27 -18.39
CA PRO A 536 -18.90 -9.84 -18.87
C PRO A 536 -18.82 -9.27 -20.28
N LYS A 537 -19.71 -9.73 -21.18
CA LYS A 537 -19.86 -9.21 -22.55
C LYS A 537 -21.06 -8.27 -22.69
N SER A 538 -21.93 -8.28 -21.69
CA SER A 538 -23.04 -7.35 -21.53
C SER A 538 -23.24 -7.02 -20.05
N PHE A 539 -23.98 -5.94 -19.76
CA PHE A 539 -24.42 -5.65 -18.39
C PHE A 539 -25.22 -6.80 -17.78
N ARG A 540 -25.99 -7.56 -18.59
CA ARG A 540 -26.78 -8.68 -18.10
C ARG A 540 -25.91 -9.74 -17.43
N ASP A 541 -24.73 -10.00 -17.99
CA ASP A 541 -23.77 -11.02 -17.50
C ASP A 541 -23.19 -10.64 -16.14
N MET A 542 -23.23 -9.35 -15.77
CA MET A 542 -22.74 -8.89 -14.46
C MET A 542 -23.64 -9.31 -13.29
N GLN A 543 -24.89 -9.74 -13.56
CA GLN A 543 -25.82 -10.18 -12.51
C GLN A 543 -25.38 -11.47 -11.81
N ASP A 544 -24.48 -12.23 -12.41
CA ASP A 544 -23.93 -13.45 -11.81
C ASP A 544 -23.09 -13.15 -10.56
N PHE A 545 -22.55 -11.94 -10.46
CA PHE A 545 -21.66 -11.53 -9.36
C PHE A 545 -22.01 -10.17 -8.75
N MET A 546 -23.02 -9.44 -9.26
CA MET A 546 -23.52 -8.17 -8.71
C MET A 546 -25.03 -8.24 -8.40
N SER A 547 -25.59 -7.18 -7.81
CA SER A 547 -27.04 -7.06 -7.65
C SER A 547 -27.70 -6.58 -8.97
N THR A 548 -28.94 -7.02 -9.23
CA THR A 548 -29.71 -6.57 -10.40
C THR A 548 -29.94 -5.05 -10.40
N GLU A 549 -30.08 -4.45 -9.22
CA GLU A 549 -30.23 -3.01 -9.04
C GLU A 549 -28.97 -2.26 -9.51
N ASN A 550 -27.80 -2.68 -9.05
CA ASN A 550 -26.52 -2.05 -9.45
C ASN A 550 -26.26 -2.21 -10.93
N VAL A 551 -26.56 -3.38 -11.50
CA VAL A 551 -26.44 -3.61 -12.94
C VAL A 551 -27.34 -2.68 -13.74
N LYS A 552 -28.56 -2.41 -13.26
CA LYS A 552 -29.48 -1.45 -13.90
C LYS A 552 -28.92 -0.03 -13.86
N ILE A 553 -28.31 0.37 -12.75
CA ILE A 553 -27.69 1.69 -12.59
C ILE A 553 -26.44 1.81 -13.46
N LEU A 554 -25.56 0.80 -13.47
CA LEU A 554 -24.37 0.72 -14.33
C LEU A 554 -24.74 0.91 -15.80
N ARG A 555 -25.76 0.20 -16.29
CA ARG A 555 -26.26 0.34 -17.67
C ARG A 555 -26.78 1.75 -17.99
N GLY A 556 -27.24 2.48 -16.98
CA GLY A 556 -27.69 3.86 -17.13
C GLY A 556 -26.57 4.90 -16.97
N LEU A 557 -25.35 4.48 -16.61
CA LEU A 557 -24.17 5.34 -16.44
C LEU A 557 -23.16 5.10 -17.56
N TYR A 558 -22.77 3.85 -17.78
CA TYR A 558 -21.76 3.46 -18.76
C TYR A 558 -22.40 3.03 -20.08
N GLU A 559 -21.73 3.35 -21.18
CA GLU A 559 -22.20 2.99 -22.53
C GLU A 559 -22.02 1.50 -22.81
N SER A 560 -20.91 0.91 -22.35
CA SER A 560 -20.62 -0.52 -22.46
C SER A 560 -20.22 -1.12 -21.11
N SER A 561 -20.52 -2.41 -20.92
CA SER A 561 -20.03 -3.17 -19.76
C SER A 561 -18.51 -3.30 -19.73
N GLU A 562 -17.83 -3.09 -20.86
CA GLU A 562 -16.37 -3.10 -20.96
C GLU A 562 -15.73 -1.76 -20.56
N ASP A 563 -16.50 -0.68 -20.43
CA ASP A 563 -16.03 0.66 -20.03
C ASP A 563 -15.97 0.84 -18.51
N VAL A 564 -16.51 -0.12 -17.74
CA VAL A 564 -16.64 0.01 -16.28
C VAL A 564 -15.25 0.10 -15.64
N ASP A 565 -15.03 1.18 -14.89
CA ASP A 565 -13.80 1.40 -14.12
C ASP A 565 -13.54 0.21 -13.16
N LEU A 566 -12.29 -0.24 -13.02
CA LEU A 566 -11.95 -1.33 -12.09
C LEU A 566 -12.40 -1.02 -10.67
N VAL A 567 -12.16 0.21 -10.21
CA VAL A 567 -12.55 0.67 -8.87
C VAL A 567 -14.06 0.52 -8.67
N VAL A 568 -14.88 0.73 -9.71
CA VAL A 568 -16.35 0.66 -9.63
C VAL A 568 -16.82 -0.78 -9.70
N GLY A 569 -16.41 -1.51 -10.75
CA GLY A 569 -16.84 -2.88 -10.95
C GLY A 569 -16.41 -3.81 -9.83
N GLY A 570 -15.17 -3.72 -9.36
CA GLY A 570 -14.68 -4.56 -8.27
C GLY A 570 -15.42 -4.33 -6.94
N SER A 571 -15.80 -3.08 -6.63
CA SER A 571 -16.51 -2.75 -5.38
C SER A 571 -17.98 -3.20 -5.37
N LEU A 572 -18.56 -3.51 -6.53
CA LEU A 572 -19.98 -3.91 -6.65
C LEU A 572 -20.16 -5.43 -6.68
N GLU A 573 -19.05 -6.18 -6.69
CA GLU A 573 -19.10 -7.64 -6.61
C GLU A 573 -19.58 -8.10 -5.23
N ARG A 574 -20.32 -9.20 -5.21
CA ARG A 574 -20.63 -9.89 -3.96
C ARG A 574 -19.35 -10.48 -3.38
N ASN A 575 -19.19 -10.32 -2.07
CA ASN A 575 -18.06 -10.89 -1.35
C ASN A 575 -18.00 -12.41 -1.48
N VAL A 576 -16.79 -12.93 -1.65
CA VAL A 576 -16.52 -14.37 -1.59
C VAL A 576 -16.76 -14.83 -0.15
N PRO A 577 -17.48 -15.95 0.09
CA PRO A 577 -17.71 -16.45 1.44
C PRO A 577 -16.40 -16.59 2.24
N GLY A 578 -16.39 -16.01 3.44
CA GLY A 578 -15.21 -16.00 4.32
C GLY A 578 -14.18 -14.90 4.02
N ALA A 579 -14.38 -14.10 2.97
CA ALA A 579 -13.58 -12.92 2.65
C ALA A 579 -14.45 -11.65 2.66
N GLN A 580 -13.82 -10.48 2.69
CA GLN A 580 -14.48 -9.17 2.61
C GLN A 580 -14.28 -8.51 1.25
N ALA A 581 -14.10 -9.30 0.20
CA ALA A 581 -13.94 -8.79 -1.15
C ALA A 581 -14.59 -9.73 -2.16
N GLY A 582 -15.07 -9.15 -3.26
CA GLY A 582 -15.47 -9.91 -4.43
C GLY A 582 -14.29 -10.60 -5.13
N PRO A 583 -14.55 -11.57 -6.03
CA PRO A 583 -13.52 -12.40 -6.65
C PRO A 583 -12.41 -11.61 -7.38
N THR A 584 -12.71 -10.47 -8.00
CA THR A 584 -11.71 -9.68 -8.73
C THR A 584 -10.74 -9.00 -7.77
N PHE A 585 -11.26 -8.34 -6.74
CA PHE A 585 -10.42 -7.74 -5.72
C PHE A 585 -9.70 -8.79 -4.88
N LEU A 586 -10.34 -9.92 -4.56
CA LEU A 586 -9.68 -11.01 -3.86
C LEU A 586 -8.48 -11.56 -4.65
N CYS A 587 -8.57 -11.68 -5.98
CA CYS A 587 -7.45 -12.05 -6.85
C CYS A 587 -6.28 -11.06 -6.72
N ILE A 588 -6.56 -9.75 -6.88
CA ILE A 588 -5.53 -8.69 -6.77
C ILE A 588 -4.87 -8.68 -5.39
N LEU A 589 -5.68 -8.74 -4.33
CA LEU A 589 -5.19 -8.74 -2.94
C LEU A 589 -4.33 -9.97 -2.67
N THR A 590 -4.77 -11.16 -3.09
CA THR A 590 -4.02 -12.41 -2.91
C THR A 590 -2.67 -12.36 -3.62
N GLU A 591 -2.65 -11.88 -4.87
CA GLU A 591 -1.41 -11.72 -5.64
C GLU A 591 -0.46 -10.73 -4.96
N GLN A 592 -0.95 -9.58 -4.49
CA GLN A 592 -0.09 -8.59 -3.84
C GLN A 592 0.51 -9.11 -2.55
N PHE A 593 -0.30 -9.70 -1.66
CA PHE A 593 0.22 -10.20 -0.38
C PHE A 593 1.10 -11.44 -0.56
N TYR A 594 0.89 -12.25 -1.61
CA TYR A 594 1.86 -13.26 -2.01
C TYR A 594 3.23 -12.63 -2.36
N ARG A 595 3.24 -11.56 -3.17
CA ARG A 595 4.47 -10.85 -3.57
C ARG A 595 5.21 -10.24 -2.38
N THR A 596 4.51 -9.58 -1.47
CA THR A 596 5.13 -8.90 -0.31
C THR A 596 5.72 -9.91 0.68
N ARG A 597 5.21 -11.15 0.72
CA ARG A 597 5.81 -12.25 1.50
C ARG A 597 6.98 -12.89 0.77
N VAL A 598 6.72 -13.44 -0.41
CA VAL A 598 7.65 -14.32 -1.13
C VAL A 598 8.79 -13.54 -1.79
N GLY A 599 8.56 -12.27 -2.13
CA GLY A 599 9.59 -11.37 -2.65
C GLY A 599 10.46 -10.71 -1.57
N ASP A 600 10.20 -10.96 -0.28
CA ASP A 600 10.91 -10.34 0.83
C ASP A 600 11.96 -11.28 1.44
N ARG A 601 13.25 -11.00 1.17
CA ARG A 601 14.38 -11.79 1.69
C ARG A 601 14.42 -11.81 3.22
N TYR A 602 13.88 -10.78 3.87
CA TYR A 602 13.91 -10.59 5.31
C TYR A 602 12.58 -10.97 5.98
N PHE A 603 11.64 -11.58 5.26
CA PHE A 603 10.37 -12.04 5.84
C PHE A 603 10.64 -12.94 7.05
N PHE A 604 9.93 -12.73 8.16
CA PHE A 604 10.34 -13.27 9.47
C PHE A 604 10.46 -14.81 9.53
N GLU A 605 9.76 -15.53 8.66
CA GLU A 605 9.78 -17.01 8.58
C GLU A 605 10.88 -17.57 7.68
N ASN A 606 11.71 -16.71 7.07
CA ASN A 606 12.80 -17.11 6.20
C ASN A 606 14.07 -17.44 7.00
N GLY A 607 14.46 -18.72 6.98
CA GLY A 607 15.68 -19.26 7.61
C GLY A 607 16.76 -19.68 6.62
N ALA A 608 16.60 -19.42 5.32
CA ALA A 608 17.54 -19.88 4.30
C ALA A 608 18.92 -19.20 4.39
N ASP A 609 18.96 -17.95 4.85
CA ASP A 609 20.19 -17.21 5.11
C ASP A 609 20.35 -16.98 6.62
N ARG A 610 21.40 -17.57 7.20
CA ARG A 610 21.68 -17.52 8.64
C ARG A 610 21.97 -16.11 9.13
N ASP A 611 22.47 -15.23 8.26
CA ASP A 611 22.77 -13.85 8.65
C ASP A 611 21.50 -13.03 8.89
N THR A 612 20.38 -13.39 8.27
CA THR A 612 19.09 -12.69 8.38
C THR A 612 18.04 -13.44 9.18
N ALA A 613 18.21 -14.75 9.36
CA ALA A 613 17.25 -15.61 10.06
C ALA A 613 17.16 -15.29 11.55
N PHE A 614 15.95 -15.35 12.10
CA PHE A 614 15.78 -15.53 13.55
C PHE A 614 16.19 -16.95 13.94
N THR A 615 16.68 -17.16 15.15
CA THR A 615 16.89 -18.53 15.65
C THR A 615 15.54 -19.27 15.75
N PRO A 616 15.50 -20.61 15.79
CA PRO A 616 14.23 -21.34 15.90
C PRO A 616 13.41 -20.94 17.13
N SER A 617 14.06 -20.67 18.27
CA SER A 617 13.37 -20.22 19.49
C SER A 617 12.84 -18.78 19.36
N GLN A 618 13.61 -17.87 18.74
CA GLN A 618 13.17 -16.51 18.44
C GLN A 618 11.94 -16.51 17.51
N LEU A 619 11.96 -17.33 16.45
CA LEU A 619 10.84 -17.48 15.53
C LEU A 619 9.59 -18.03 16.23
N GLU A 620 9.76 -19.05 17.07
CA GLU A 620 8.63 -19.66 17.78
C GLU A 620 7.98 -18.67 18.76
N THR A 621 8.79 -17.91 19.52
CA THR A 621 8.24 -16.92 20.47
C THR A 621 7.50 -15.79 19.75
N ILE A 622 7.95 -15.37 18.56
CA ILE A 622 7.23 -14.39 17.73
C ILE A 622 5.87 -14.95 17.33
N ARG A 623 5.80 -16.19 16.84
CA ARG A 623 4.52 -16.82 16.43
C ARG A 623 3.54 -17.00 17.58
N SER A 624 4.02 -17.34 18.77
CA SER A 624 3.15 -17.57 19.93
C SER A 624 2.81 -16.31 20.72
N GLY A 625 3.67 -15.29 20.66
CA GLY A 625 3.60 -14.12 21.52
C GLY A 625 3.16 -12.83 20.83
N ALA A 626 3.43 -12.66 19.54
CA ALA A 626 3.07 -11.44 18.82
C ALA A 626 1.57 -11.45 18.49
N SER A 627 0.82 -10.57 19.13
CA SER A 627 -0.59 -10.37 18.84
C SER A 627 -1.03 -8.92 18.92
N MET A 628 -2.10 -8.57 18.20
CA MET A 628 -2.70 -7.23 18.29
C MET A 628 -3.15 -6.90 19.72
N ALA A 629 -3.66 -7.89 20.45
CA ALA A 629 -4.07 -7.72 21.84
C ALA A 629 -2.87 -7.36 22.74
N ARG A 630 -1.74 -8.06 22.57
CA ARG A 630 -0.52 -7.79 23.32
C ARG A 630 0.08 -6.43 22.97
N LEU A 631 0.14 -6.09 21.68
CA LEU A 631 0.64 -4.80 21.21
C LEU A 631 -0.12 -3.62 21.86
N LEU A 632 -1.45 -3.70 21.94
CA LEU A 632 -2.27 -2.67 22.59
C LEU A 632 -2.06 -2.64 24.10
N CYS A 633 -1.99 -3.80 24.77
CA CYS A 633 -1.74 -3.88 26.21
C CYS A 633 -0.40 -3.28 26.63
N ASP A 634 0.65 -3.50 25.83
CA ASP A 634 2.01 -3.06 26.17
C ASP A 634 2.25 -1.56 26.00
N ASN A 635 1.45 -0.90 25.15
CA ASN A 635 1.80 0.42 24.63
C ASN A 635 0.72 1.49 24.79
N ALA A 636 -0.52 1.10 25.11
CA ALA A 636 -1.56 2.05 25.50
C ALA A 636 -1.53 2.31 27.00
N ASP A 637 -1.76 3.56 27.42
CA ASP A 637 -1.67 3.92 28.84
C ASP A 637 -2.93 3.42 29.59
N GLY A 638 -2.76 2.60 30.62
CA GLY A 638 -3.90 2.20 31.47
C GLY A 638 -4.94 1.29 30.80
N ILE A 639 -4.52 0.52 29.78
CA ILE A 639 -5.26 -0.67 29.33
C ILE A 639 -4.71 -1.87 30.12
N ASN A 640 -5.52 -2.42 31.04
CA ASN A 640 -5.09 -3.55 31.87
C ASN A 640 -5.73 -4.88 31.44
N SER A 641 -6.66 -4.82 30.49
CA SER A 641 -7.39 -5.97 30.00
C SER A 641 -7.71 -5.81 28.53
N MET A 642 -7.75 -6.92 27.79
CA MET A 642 -8.06 -6.94 26.36
C MET A 642 -8.62 -8.31 25.96
N GLN A 643 -9.45 -8.37 24.93
CA GLN A 643 -9.83 -9.66 24.33
C GLN A 643 -8.68 -10.24 23.48
N PRO A 644 -8.44 -11.56 23.49
CA PRO A 644 -7.30 -12.15 22.77
C PRO A 644 -7.31 -11.89 21.26
N ARG A 645 -8.49 -11.89 20.61
CA ARG A 645 -8.62 -11.55 19.19
C ARG A 645 -9.06 -10.09 19.06
N ALA A 646 -8.09 -9.18 19.08
CA ALA A 646 -8.33 -7.74 19.18
C ALA A 646 -8.87 -7.08 17.88
N PHE A 647 -9.00 -7.82 16.78
CA PHE A 647 -9.75 -7.40 15.58
C PHE A 647 -11.22 -7.84 15.58
N GLN A 648 -11.61 -8.70 16.53
CA GLN A 648 -12.97 -9.23 16.66
C GLN A 648 -13.73 -8.56 17.81
N GLN A 649 -15.05 -8.49 17.65
CA GLN A 649 -15.97 -8.12 18.73
C GLN A 649 -15.79 -9.01 19.96
N ILE A 650 -16.07 -8.44 21.13
CA ILE A 650 -16.12 -9.17 22.39
C ILE A 650 -17.31 -10.14 22.31
N SER A 651 -17.06 -11.41 22.62
CA SER A 651 -18.08 -12.47 22.54
C SER A 651 -17.76 -13.58 23.55
N PRO A 652 -18.67 -14.56 23.76
CA PRO A 652 -18.38 -15.70 24.65
C PRO A 652 -17.10 -16.47 24.28
N GLY A 653 -16.71 -16.48 23.01
CA GLY A 653 -15.46 -17.11 22.53
C GLY A 653 -14.27 -16.16 22.40
N ASN A 654 -14.42 -14.89 22.80
CA ASN A 654 -13.41 -13.82 22.72
C ASN A 654 -13.60 -12.84 23.89
N GLN A 655 -13.57 -13.35 25.11
CA GLN A 655 -13.80 -12.56 26.31
C GLN A 655 -12.60 -11.68 26.64
N VAL A 656 -12.86 -10.57 27.32
CA VAL A 656 -11.80 -9.70 27.86
C VAL A 656 -11.09 -10.43 29.00
N VAL A 657 -9.76 -10.51 28.93
CA VAL A 657 -8.89 -11.11 29.95
C VAL A 657 -7.86 -10.10 30.45
N SER A 658 -7.15 -10.42 31.53
CA SER A 658 -6.03 -9.58 31.99
C SER A 658 -4.94 -9.51 30.92
N CYS A 659 -4.30 -8.36 30.74
CA CYS A 659 -3.14 -8.24 29.86
C CYS A 659 -1.98 -9.15 30.31
N ASP A 660 -1.89 -9.47 31.60
CA ASP A 660 -0.88 -10.40 32.15
C ASP A 660 -1.10 -11.86 31.72
N ASP A 661 -2.33 -12.22 31.35
CA ASP A 661 -2.68 -13.57 30.90
C ASP A 661 -2.46 -13.76 29.37
N LEU A 662 -2.18 -12.67 28.65
CA LEU A 662 -1.92 -12.71 27.21
C LEU A 662 -0.48 -13.13 26.92
N PRO A 663 -0.25 -14.03 25.95
CA PRO A 663 1.08 -14.38 25.48
C PRO A 663 1.87 -13.14 25.04
N ALA A 664 3.18 -13.17 25.26
CA ALA A 664 4.09 -12.10 24.87
C ALA A 664 5.34 -12.69 24.21
N VAL A 665 5.99 -11.89 23.36
CA VAL A 665 7.29 -12.24 22.79
C VAL A 665 8.35 -12.20 23.89
N ASP A 666 9.05 -13.32 24.09
CA ASP A 666 10.11 -13.45 25.07
C ASP A 666 11.42 -12.87 24.53
N LEU A 667 11.67 -11.59 24.88
CA LEU A 667 12.87 -10.86 24.47
C LEU A 667 14.15 -11.38 25.13
N SER A 668 14.08 -12.23 26.17
CA SER A 668 15.29 -12.83 26.75
C SER A 668 16.05 -13.73 25.76
N LEU A 669 15.36 -14.21 24.73
CA LEU A 669 15.95 -14.99 23.63
C LEU A 669 16.85 -14.17 22.69
N TRP A 670 16.98 -12.85 22.91
CA TRP A 670 17.95 -11.97 22.25
C TRP A 670 19.13 -11.59 23.14
N GLN A 671 19.26 -12.20 24.32
CA GLN A 671 20.44 -12.01 25.14
C GLN A 671 21.70 -12.57 24.45
N ASP A 672 22.71 -11.72 24.29
CA ASP A 672 23.96 -12.03 23.63
C ASP A 672 25.01 -12.48 24.66
N ALA A 673 25.34 -13.76 24.59
CA ALA A 673 26.28 -14.41 25.50
C ALA A 673 27.71 -13.83 25.43
N SER A 674 28.08 -13.08 24.39
CA SER A 674 29.41 -12.46 24.30
C SER A 674 29.67 -11.41 25.39
N GLY A 675 28.61 -10.81 25.95
CA GLY A 675 28.70 -9.89 27.08
C GLY A 675 28.97 -10.57 28.44
N LEU A 676 28.78 -11.89 28.56
CA LEU A 676 29.03 -12.65 29.79
C LEU A 676 30.52 -12.95 30.03
N PHE A 677 31.37 -12.74 29.01
CA PHE A 677 32.80 -13.06 29.03
C PHE A 677 33.71 -11.82 29.06
N LYS A 678 33.18 -10.64 29.39
CA LYS A 678 33.95 -9.40 29.58
C LYS A 678 34.04 -8.99 31.03
#